data_AF-A0A972QEU1-F1
#
_entry.id   AF-A0A972QEU1-F1
#
_cell.length_a   1.000
_cell.length_b   1.000
_cell.length_c   1.000
_cell.angle_alpha   90.00
_cell.angle_beta   90.00
_cell.angle_gamma   90.00
#
_symmetry.space_group_name_H-M   'P 1'
#
loop_
_entity.id
_entity.type
_entity.pdbx_description
1 polymer ?
#
loop_
_entity_poly.entity_id
_entity_poly.type
_entity_poly.pdbx_seq_one_letter_code
_entity_poly.pdbx_strand_id
1 'polypeptide(L)'
;MATAVTWSIFTLLHLPGRKDMPNAPPWSSILGIAAMNAAAFGILGCLLNSGISGIIASPALSVPYLLLFAFTTAVHVFLNTKKASKAKLDEMWDEALSKTASKLNLGSEEILVERLRKFDKPAHSTFRYILSQLVALELGASGDMVERVWLFGSVNGSEDNIGPVSDIDLLMEVDSDAKKVKTSKAIASMNIHFTKKFNLIMADTGIRITELIDTINKLLLPDEIEERKGFAALIKPLYDLPASLLFDRKKVPDASAESTAKKGPPSILEAAEIHIKEAAATMELDKSIKKILLKPKRVTTVKFEIELDDGDMVTFWAFRALQNDARGTGKGGLRWLVGMGETLEEAKETAVGLATLMSVKNAVIGIPYGGGKGDVFVEDREYTLNDKARIMRAFSRKLTLKRAVGTFIDVPAPDKGTGAEMMACFADEHLKILAEKRQLRDREIQRTLRRLNPPDNPRDTPYLDEALRILSEDKEGVRQCPEIGVVTGKPVGKGGSKGRTKATGFGGFLTLKTMLRYFSSVNDMDRDNIGKRLNEKTKAVLRKPVQEMTAGIQGGGNVGEYNAWEFYNAGTKITLLQDAVPEDVNGKTEYVSYTLYNPSGINLELLDQYLARMPDGRWEPFKNVSQEFLNRTGTRLIRSDKKLFWTYHTDIKVAAATENVITSENAESVNCEILLELANCPITPEADKILMKKGILIIPDVLANAGGVTVSYFEWLQNIEGRYWSEISVDKMLEERMSVETQSVIDIAKKYDVDLRQAAFILSLARIANAEIARNRILRFALWFKKVFKSQKPYEGYGELGLYPETVEELKEIRKKDGFKELIARDEARHKKKIDAYVNSVKEKFSDQQRGFVLVGGPTTSGKIAFSERIADKLRSEMPSRKVTMLDIDLYLDGLAEDMAGPEYSEETIYRKRLEETVRLMKELLEGRETGIYVMKDGRLTRDKLKLEKNEILVIEGNYLQTPEMLDKKIGVLKGEQIFSIFVNTAPSLKLAKNRPLTSLDLRFMRHILTFTGIFNKDPLEIIRKWSTERELSLKYTYPTWKNADVTFNSYLSYELPVLKLYIKPILKRALREARGERDQVSIKAIKHLLLILKGVRAVDMSGDIPDDSIIR
;
A
#
# COMPACT_ATOMS: atom_id res chain seq x y z
N MET A 1 52.09 -6.81 14.40
CA MET A 1 51.21 -6.65 15.60
C MET A 1 52.03 -6.51 16.88
N ALA A 2 52.82 -7.51 17.27
CA ALA A 2 53.66 -7.44 18.48
C ALA A 2 54.51 -6.17 18.53
N THR A 3 55.22 -5.83 17.46
CA THR A 3 56.08 -4.63 17.37
C THR A 3 55.33 -3.31 17.58
N ALA A 4 54.08 -3.18 17.13
CA ALA A 4 53.27 -1.96 17.28
C ALA A 4 52.72 -1.81 18.71
N VAL A 5 52.40 -2.92 19.36
CA VAL A 5 52.01 -2.96 20.77
C VAL A 5 53.23 -2.67 21.66
N THR A 6 54.39 -3.25 21.34
CA THR A 6 55.66 -2.96 22.04
C THR A 6 56.06 -1.50 21.87
N TRP A 7 55.93 -0.91 20.67
CA TRP A 7 56.26 0.50 20.44
C TRP A 7 55.31 1.43 21.20
N SER A 8 54.00 1.16 21.20
CA SER A 8 53.02 1.97 21.94
C SER A 8 53.26 1.92 23.45
N ILE A 9 53.60 0.73 24.00
CA ILE A 9 53.96 0.57 25.42
C ILE A 9 55.30 1.25 25.73
N PHE A 10 56.29 1.17 24.83
CA PHE A 10 57.61 1.78 25.00
C PHE A 10 57.55 3.31 24.98
N THR A 11 56.73 3.90 24.10
CA THR A 11 56.48 5.36 24.03
C THR A 11 55.73 5.87 25.26
N LEU A 12 54.81 5.07 25.81
CA LEU A 12 54.06 5.42 27.03
C LEU A 12 54.88 5.27 28.32
N LEU A 13 55.86 4.35 28.35
CA LEU A 13 56.75 4.15 29.50
C LEU A 13 57.90 5.17 29.56
N HIS A 14 58.33 5.74 28.43
CA HIS A 14 59.48 6.65 28.34
C HIS A 14 59.11 8.14 28.22
N LEU A 15 57.87 8.53 28.50
CA LEU A 15 57.51 9.94 28.64
C LEU A 15 58.31 10.57 29.81
N PRO A 16 59.23 11.51 29.55
CA PRO A 16 60.02 12.15 30.60
C PRO A 16 59.10 13.00 31.48
N GLY A 17 59.24 12.88 32.81
CA GLY A 17 58.53 13.75 33.77
C GLY A 17 57.36 13.11 34.53
N ARG A 18 57.23 11.77 34.54
CA ARG A 18 56.10 11.10 35.22
C ARG A 18 56.17 11.09 36.75
N LYS A 19 57.28 11.51 37.37
CA LYS A 19 57.39 11.55 38.84
C LYS A 19 56.72 12.76 39.51
N ASP A 20 56.37 13.81 38.75
CA ASP A 20 55.81 15.04 39.33
C ASP A 20 54.43 15.45 38.76
N MET A 21 53.70 14.54 38.12
CA MET A 21 52.34 14.82 37.63
C MET A 21 51.27 14.29 38.59
N PRO A 22 50.46 15.17 39.24
CA PRO A 22 49.46 14.76 40.23
C PRO A 22 48.27 13.96 39.67
N ASN A 23 48.14 13.85 38.34
CA ASN A 23 46.96 13.28 37.66
C ASN A 23 47.35 12.43 36.43
N ALA A 24 48.18 11.39 36.61
CA ALA A 24 48.38 10.41 35.56
C ALA A 24 47.13 9.51 35.42
N PRO A 25 46.60 9.26 34.19
CA PRO A 25 45.42 8.43 34.01
C PRO A 25 45.67 6.96 34.42
N PRO A 26 44.64 6.25 34.93
CA PRO A 26 44.81 4.89 35.42
C PRO A 26 45.21 3.91 34.30
N TRP A 27 46.01 2.90 34.65
CA TRP A 27 46.51 1.87 33.73
C TRP A 27 45.40 1.17 32.93
N SER A 28 44.17 1.12 33.46
CA SER A 28 42.99 0.56 32.80
C SER A 28 42.59 1.32 31.53
N SER A 29 42.73 2.64 31.49
CA SER A 29 42.46 3.46 30.29
C SER A 29 43.50 3.19 29.20
N ILE A 30 44.75 3.01 29.59
CA ILE A 30 45.86 2.71 28.67
C ILE A 30 45.72 1.27 28.10
N LEU A 31 45.37 0.31 28.95
CA LEU A 31 45.06 -1.07 28.54
C LEU A 31 43.82 -1.13 27.63
N GLY A 32 42.80 -0.30 27.89
CA GLY A 32 41.61 -0.19 27.04
C GLY A 32 41.94 0.31 25.62
N ILE A 33 42.83 1.30 25.50
CA ILE A 33 43.29 1.81 24.21
C ILE A 33 44.14 0.76 23.48
N ALA A 34 45.02 0.04 24.19
CA ALA A 34 45.80 -1.05 23.61
C ALA A 34 44.91 -2.21 23.12
N ALA A 35 43.85 -2.55 23.85
CA ALA A 35 42.87 -3.58 23.48
C ALA A 35 42.02 -3.19 22.27
N MET A 36 41.58 -1.92 22.18
CA MET A 36 40.88 -1.40 21.00
C MET A 36 41.76 -1.41 19.76
N ASN A 37 43.05 -1.08 19.90
CA ASN A 37 44.02 -1.15 18.81
C ASN A 37 44.30 -2.60 18.36
N ALA A 38 44.38 -3.55 19.28
CA ALA A 38 44.52 -4.96 18.94
C ALA A 38 43.30 -5.51 18.19
N ALA A 39 42.08 -5.10 18.58
CA ALA A 39 40.84 -5.47 17.92
C ALA A 39 40.72 -4.89 16.50
N ALA A 40 41.07 -3.61 16.31
CA ALA A 40 41.04 -2.96 15.00
C ALA A 40 42.03 -3.58 14.00
N PHE A 41 43.26 -3.90 14.45
CA PHE A 41 44.22 -4.61 13.61
C PHE A 41 43.84 -6.09 13.38
N GLY A 42 43.13 -6.72 14.32
CA GLY A 42 42.58 -8.07 14.15
C GLY A 42 41.54 -8.12 13.03
N ILE A 43 40.65 -7.12 12.99
CA ILE A 43 39.65 -6.94 11.91
C ILE A 43 40.35 -6.70 10.57
N LEU A 44 41.41 -5.88 10.54
CA LEU A 44 42.19 -5.64 9.33
C LEU A 44 42.96 -6.89 8.86
N GLY A 45 43.48 -7.69 9.79
CA GLY A 45 44.11 -8.99 9.50
C GLY A 45 43.12 -10.02 8.97
N CYS A 46 41.91 -10.07 9.51
CA CYS A 46 40.82 -10.91 9.00
C CYS A 46 40.38 -10.50 7.58
N LEU A 47 40.36 -9.20 7.29
CA LEU A 47 40.03 -8.67 5.97
C LEU A 47 41.14 -8.97 4.95
N LEU A 48 42.41 -8.89 5.34
CA LEU A 48 43.55 -9.24 4.47
C LEU A 48 43.66 -10.76 4.21
N ASN A 49 43.28 -11.62 5.17
CA ASN A 49 43.23 -13.07 4.98
C ASN A 49 41.99 -13.58 4.21
N SER A 50 40.98 -12.74 4.00
CA SER A 50 39.72 -13.11 3.30
C SER A 50 39.82 -13.13 1.77
N GLY A 51 41.04 -13.05 1.20
CA GLY A 51 41.26 -13.14 -0.25
C GLY A 51 40.84 -11.89 -1.04
N ILE A 52 40.47 -10.80 -0.36
CA ILE A 52 40.18 -9.49 -0.99
C ILE A 52 41.51 -8.74 -1.19
N SER A 53 42.46 -9.31 -1.91
CA SER A 53 43.75 -8.66 -2.22
C SER A 53 43.68 -7.69 -3.41
N GLY A 54 42.58 -7.67 -4.17
CA GLY A 54 42.43 -6.81 -5.36
C GLY A 54 41.85 -5.41 -5.12
N ILE A 55 41.21 -5.14 -3.97
CA ILE A 55 40.46 -3.88 -3.76
C ILE A 55 41.25 -2.85 -2.93
N ILE A 56 42.31 -3.25 -2.22
CA ILE A 56 43.10 -2.35 -1.35
C ILE A 56 44.51 -2.10 -1.91
N ALA A 57 44.65 -2.10 -3.24
CA ALA A 57 45.89 -1.68 -3.92
C ALA A 57 45.77 -0.29 -4.60
N SER A 58 44.75 0.50 -4.24
CA SER A 58 44.63 1.89 -4.70
C SER A 58 45.15 2.85 -3.63
N PRO A 59 46.23 3.61 -3.92
CA PRO A 59 46.70 4.70 -3.06
C PRO A 59 45.60 5.76 -2.76
N ALA A 60 44.54 5.81 -3.57
CA ALA A 60 43.43 6.76 -3.39
C ALA A 60 42.52 6.46 -2.18
N LEU A 61 42.55 5.23 -1.65
CA LEU A 61 41.73 4.83 -0.49
C LEU A 61 42.53 4.65 0.80
N SER A 62 43.82 4.32 0.73
CA SER A 62 44.67 4.18 1.93
C SER A 62 45.13 5.52 2.49
N VAL A 63 45.32 6.53 1.64
CA VAL A 63 45.79 7.87 2.04
C VAL A 63 44.77 8.68 2.84
N PRO A 64 43.46 8.72 2.49
CA PRO A 64 42.44 9.39 3.32
C PRO A 64 42.31 8.77 4.71
N TYR A 65 42.47 7.44 4.82
CA TYR A 65 42.39 6.72 6.09
C TYR A 65 43.62 6.96 6.98
N LEU A 66 44.83 7.01 6.40
CA LEU A 66 46.05 7.38 7.13
C LEU A 66 46.04 8.85 7.56
N LEU A 67 45.50 9.76 6.74
CA LEU A 67 45.31 11.17 7.07
C LEU A 67 44.27 11.36 8.19
N LEU A 68 43.16 10.61 8.14
CA LEU A 68 42.14 10.62 9.18
C LEU A 68 42.67 10.08 10.51
N PHE A 69 43.50 9.03 10.46
CA PHE A 69 44.14 8.43 11.64
C PHE A 69 45.24 9.30 12.24
N ALA A 70 46.06 9.95 11.41
CA ALA A 70 47.05 10.92 11.86
C ALA A 70 46.38 12.15 12.48
N PHE A 71 45.27 12.62 11.90
CA PHE A 71 44.52 13.76 12.42
C PHE A 71 43.82 13.43 13.74
N THR A 72 43.16 12.27 13.87
CA THR A 72 42.54 11.87 15.14
C THR A 72 43.57 11.61 16.23
N THR A 73 44.71 11.00 15.89
CA THR A 73 45.81 10.79 16.85
C THR A 73 46.44 12.12 17.29
N ALA A 74 46.66 13.06 16.36
CA ALA A 74 47.17 14.39 16.67
C ALA A 74 46.18 15.17 17.55
N VAL A 75 44.88 15.14 17.24
CA VAL A 75 43.83 15.76 18.06
C VAL A 75 43.74 15.11 19.45
N HIS A 76 43.94 13.79 19.56
CA HIS A 76 43.90 13.10 20.84
C HIS A 76 45.13 13.38 21.73
N VAL A 77 46.32 13.47 21.13
CA VAL A 77 47.55 13.91 21.83
C VAL A 77 47.46 15.40 22.22
N PHE A 78 46.85 16.23 21.37
CA PHE A 78 46.63 17.66 21.58
C PHE A 78 45.63 17.96 22.70
N LEU A 79 44.52 17.22 22.78
CA LEU A 79 43.51 17.40 23.84
C LEU A 79 44.04 17.02 25.23
N ASN A 80 45.07 16.17 25.30
CA ASN A 80 45.71 15.77 26.55
C ASN A 80 46.90 16.66 26.95
N THR A 81 47.39 17.55 26.08
CA THR A 81 48.49 18.47 26.36
C THR A 81 47.99 19.91 26.29
N LYS A 82 47.24 20.33 27.33
CA LYS A 82 46.64 21.68 27.40
C LYS A 82 47.70 22.79 27.25
N LYS A 83 47.67 23.48 26.11
CA LYS A 83 48.05 24.90 25.82
C LYS A 83 48.75 24.98 24.46
N ALA A 84 47.98 25.07 23.38
CA ALA A 84 48.49 25.62 22.13
C ALA A 84 47.42 26.51 21.51
N SER A 85 47.82 27.70 21.05
CA SER A 85 46.92 28.69 20.47
C SER A 85 46.44 28.26 19.08
N LYS A 86 45.29 28.78 18.67
CA LYS A 86 44.67 28.54 17.35
C LYS A 86 45.65 28.75 16.18
N ALA A 87 46.54 29.73 16.29
CA ALA A 87 47.57 30.01 15.29
C ALA A 87 48.53 28.83 15.09
N LYS A 88 48.85 28.07 16.15
CA LYS A 88 49.75 26.92 16.08
C LYS A 88 49.07 25.69 15.46
N LEU A 89 47.76 25.55 15.63
CA LEU A 89 46.96 24.52 14.96
C LEU A 89 46.85 24.77 13.45
N ASP A 90 46.66 26.04 13.05
CA ASP A 90 46.59 26.42 11.64
C ASP A 90 47.99 26.27 10.99
N GLU A 91 49.08 26.61 11.70
CA GLU A 91 50.47 26.40 11.24
C GLU A 91 50.82 24.91 11.06
N MET A 92 50.45 24.05 12.02
CA MET A 92 50.67 22.59 11.92
C MET A 92 49.83 21.93 10.82
N TRP A 93 48.62 22.44 10.57
CA TRP A 93 47.75 21.99 9.50
C TRP A 93 48.31 22.38 8.12
N ASP A 94 48.81 23.61 8.00
CA ASP A 94 49.46 24.11 6.78
C ASP A 94 50.79 23.38 6.52
N GLU A 95 51.59 23.08 7.55
CA GLU A 95 52.85 22.30 7.43
C GLU A 95 52.59 20.85 7.02
N ALA A 96 51.53 20.22 7.55
CA ALA A 96 51.13 18.87 7.17
C ALA A 96 50.63 18.79 5.73
N LEU A 97 49.90 19.81 5.25
CA LEU A 97 49.44 19.92 3.87
C LEU A 97 50.61 20.15 2.89
N SER A 98 51.54 21.04 3.22
CA SER A 98 52.72 21.32 2.37
C SER A 98 53.67 20.10 2.27
N LYS A 99 54.01 19.43 3.38
CA LYS A 99 54.84 18.21 3.35
C LYS A 99 54.19 17.04 2.58
N THR A 100 52.86 17.01 2.54
CA THR A 100 52.11 16.00 1.79
C THR A 100 52.06 16.34 0.30
N ALA A 101 51.89 17.62 -0.06
CA ALA A 101 51.94 18.09 -1.44
C ALA A 101 53.31 17.86 -2.08
N SER A 102 54.41 18.11 -1.35
CA SER A 102 55.78 17.89 -1.86
C SER A 102 56.11 16.41 -2.07
N LYS A 103 55.62 15.51 -1.21
CA LYS A 103 55.81 14.04 -1.35
C LYS A 103 54.99 13.40 -2.47
N LEU A 104 53.89 14.04 -2.89
CA LEU A 104 53.01 13.54 -3.95
C LEU A 104 53.39 14.05 -5.34
N ASN A 105 54.46 14.87 -5.46
CA ASN A 105 54.98 15.42 -6.71
C ASN A 105 53.90 16.11 -7.58
N LEU A 106 52.92 16.75 -6.92
CA LEU A 106 51.85 17.50 -7.56
C LEU A 106 52.41 18.89 -7.88
N GLY A 107 52.81 19.11 -9.13
CA GLY A 107 53.37 20.38 -9.60
C GLY A 107 52.47 21.58 -9.25
N SER A 108 53.09 22.58 -8.61
CA SER A 108 52.55 23.84 -8.07
C SER A 108 51.83 23.75 -6.70
N GLU A 109 52.62 23.88 -5.63
CA GLU A 109 52.18 24.07 -4.23
C GLU A 109 51.17 25.24 -4.08
N GLU A 110 51.21 26.23 -4.96
CA GLU A 110 50.43 27.46 -4.85
C GLU A 110 48.94 27.29 -5.23
N ILE A 111 48.59 26.42 -6.18
CA ILE A 111 47.21 26.37 -6.72
C ILE A 111 46.23 25.65 -5.78
N LEU A 112 46.65 24.59 -5.11
CA LEU A 112 45.78 23.81 -4.21
C LEU A 112 45.53 24.56 -2.89
N VAL A 113 46.59 25.15 -2.33
CA VAL A 113 46.53 25.94 -1.10
C VAL A 113 45.76 27.25 -1.34
N GLU A 114 45.95 27.92 -2.47
CA GLU A 114 45.20 29.14 -2.78
C GLU A 114 43.72 28.86 -3.11
N ARG A 115 43.39 27.73 -3.75
CA ARG A 115 41.98 27.32 -3.95
C ARG A 115 41.28 26.93 -2.65
N LEU A 116 41.98 26.31 -1.71
CA LEU A 116 41.42 25.98 -0.40
C LEU A 116 41.32 27.21 0.50
N ARG A 117 42.24 28.18 0.39
CA ARG A 117 42.14 29.49 1.07
C ARG A 117 40.99 30.36 0.54
N LYS A 118 40.55 30.18 -0.71
CA LYS A 118 39.40 30.91 -1.31
C LYS A 118 38.03 30.37 -0.89
N PHE A 119 37.96 29.26 -0.14
CA PHE A 119 36.72 28.83 0.52
C PHE A 119 36.58 29.58 1.85
N ASP A 120 35.72 30.61 1.83
CA ASP A 120 35.44 31.45 2.98
C ASP A 120 34.98 30.62 4.22
N LYS A 121 35.28 31.16 5.40
CA LYS A 121 35.33 30.48 6.71
C LYS A 121 34.10 29.64 7.15
N PRO A 122 32.86 29.76 6.61
CA PRO A 122 31.74 28.87 7.00
C PRO A 122 31.78 27.46 6.38
N ALA A 123 32.49 27.25 5.27
CA ALA A 123 32.46 25.97 4.54
C ALA A 123 33.19 24.83 5.28
N HIS A 124 34.18 25.18 6.10
CA HIS A 124 34.99 24.21 6.87
C HIS A 124 34.15 23.44 7.91
N SER A 125 33.18 24.09 8.56
CA SER A 125 32.29 23.44 9.54
C SER A 125 31.28 22.50 8.88
N THR A 126 30.75 22.87 7.72
CA THR A 126 29.76 22.07 6.99
C THR A 126 30.39 20.85 6.36
N PHE A 127 31.61 20.96 5.82
CA PHE A 127 32.35 19.83 5.29
C PHE A 127 32.73 18.82 6.39
N ARG A 128 33.17 19.31 7.56
CA ARG A 128 33.45 18.47 8.74
C ARG A 128 32.19 17.76 9.27
N TYR A 129 31.03 18.42 9.23
CA TYR A 129 29.74 17.83 9.62
C TYR A 129 29.27 16.74 8.65
N ILE A 130 29.40 16.97 7.34
CA ILE A 130 28.98 15.98 6.34
C ILE A 130 29.89 14.74 6.42
N LEU A 131 31.20 14.94 6.59
CA LEU A 131 32.15 13.84 6.69
C LEU A 131 31.96 13.02 7.98
N SER A 132 31.68 13.66 9.12
CA SER A 132 31.42 12.95 10.38
C SER A 132 30.09 12.18 10.38
N GLN A 133 29.07 12.70 9.72
CA GLN A 133 27.79 12.02 9.54
C GLN A 133 27.91 10.78 8.64
N LEU A 134 28.73 10.87 7.58
CA LEU A 134 28.99 9.74 6.69
C LEU A 134 29.78 8.62 7.40
N VAL A 135 30.77 8.99 8.21
CA VAL A 135 31.56 8.02 9.00
C VAL A 135 30.72 7.37 10.11
N ALA A 136 29.82 8.10 10.77
CA ALA A 136 28.92 7.54 11.78
C ALA A 136 27.87 6.58 11.17
N LEU A 137 27.45 6.83 9.92
CA LEU A 137 26.56 5.96 9.16
C LEU A 137 27.22 4.64 8.74
N GLU A 138 28.52 4.64 8.42
CA GLU A 138 29.25 3.41 8.09
C GLU A 138 29.66 2.57 9.31
N LEU A 139 29.92 3.20 10.46
CA LEU A 139 30.37 2.50 11.68
C LEU A 139 29.23 1.98 12.58
N GLY A 140 27.96 2.29 12.27
CA GLY A 140 26.82 1.77 13.02
C GLY A 140 26.74 2.22 14.49
N ALA A 141 27.33 3.36 14.84
CA ALA A 141 27.33 3.87 16.21
C ALA A 141 25.95 4.45 16.61
N SER A 142 25.56 4.26 17.88
CA SER A 142 24.31 4.79 18.42
C SER A 142 24.35 6.31 18.58
N GLY A 143 23.18 6.96 18.47
CA GLY A 143 23.04 8.42 18.44
C GLY A 143 23.64 9.18 19.63
N ASP A 144 23.81 8.51 20.77
CA ASP A 144 24.37 9.09 22.00
C ASP A 144 25.86 9.45 21.87
N MET A 145 26.61 8.72 21.03
CA MET A 145 28.04 8.96 20.80
C MET A 145 28.27 10.17 19.89
N VAL A 146 27.35 10.42 18.96
CA VAL A 146 27.38 11.57 18.03
C VAL A 146 27.08 12.87 18.78
N GLU A 147 26.20 12.82 19.78
CA GLU A 147 25.83 13.96 20.63
C GLU A 147 26.96 14.37 21.59
N ARG A 148 27.68 13.40 22.17
CA ARG A 148 28.85 13.66 23.04
C ARG A 148 30.04 14.30 22.29
N VAL A 149 30.26 13.93 21.02
CA VAL A 149 31.30 14.53 20.17
C VAL A 149 30.97 15.99 19.83
N TRP A 150 29.69 16.34 19.72
CA TRP A 150 29.25 17.71 19.45
C TRP A 150 29.24 18.61 20.71
N LEU A 151 28.82 18.07 21.87
CA LEU A 151 28.85 18.79 23.16
C LEU A 151 30.28 19.17 23.59
N PHE A 152 31.28 18.33 23.30
CA PHE A 152 32.69 18.69 23.59
C PHE A 152 33.26 19.75 22.63
N GLY A 153 32.75 19.85 21.41
CA GLY A 153 33.18 20.84 20.41
C GLY A 153 32.56 22.22 20.58
N SER A 154 31.47 22.34 21.34
CA SER A 154 30.70 23.58 21.50
C SER A 154 31.02 24.37 22.78
N VAL A 155 31.80 23.81 23.70
CA VAL A 155 32.17 24.48 24.98
C VAL A 155 33.42 25.37 24.87
N ASN A 156 34.20 25.32 23.79
CA ASN A 156 35.43 26.13 23.63
C ASN A 156 35.21 27.49 22.91
N GLY A 157 34.04 28.10 23.09
CA GLY A 157 33.65 29.34 22.40
C GLY A 157 33.80 30.65 23.19
N SER A 158 34.19 30.61 24.47
CA SER A 158 34.33 31.82 25.30
C SER A 158 35.70 31.90 25.96
N GLU A 159 36.47 32.91 25.57
CA GLU A 159 37.56 33.47 26.38
C GLU A 159 36.94 34.03 27.67
N ASP A 160 37.27 33.39 28.80
CA ASP A 160 37.38 33.94 30.17
C ASP A 160 36.87 32.94 31.25
N ASN A 161 37.81 32.56 32.12
CA ASN A 161 37.71 31.89 33.43
C ASN A 161 36.49 31.01 33.73
N ILE A 162 36.70 29.68 33.71
CA ILE A 162 35.95 28.73 34.55
C ILE A 162 36.97 27.85 35.29
N GLY A 163 36.96 27.95 36.63
CA GLY A 163 37.69 27.06 37.53
C GLY A 163 37.13 25.62 37.53
N PRO A 164 37.74 24.69 38.30
CA PRO A 164 37.40 23.28 38.21
C PRO A 164 36.02 23.01 38.86
N VAL A 165 35.08 22.47 38.09
CA VAL A 165 33.85 21.88 38.63
C VAL A 165 34.02 20.37 38.62
N SER A 166 34.39 19.84 39.79
CA SER A 166 34.14 18.46 40.18
C SER A 166 32.72 18.34 40.72
N ASP A 167 32.16 17.14 40.54
CA ASP A 167 31.01 16.58 41.25
C ASP A 167 29.61 17.04 40.82
N ILE A 168 29.02 16.17 39.99
CA ILE A 168 27.59 16.01 39.79
C ILE A 168 27.04 15.31 41.03
N ASP A 169 26.14 15.96 41.75
CA ASP A 169 25.02 15.28 42.41
C ASP A 169 23.83 16.24 42.62
N LEU A 170 22.67 15.77 42.15
CA LEU A 170 21.29 16.00 42.59
C LEU A 170 20.76 17.40 42.99
N LEU A 171 19.59 17.68 42.36
CA LEU A 171 18.39 18.36 42.87
C LEU A 171 18.23 19.89 42.75
N MET A 172 17.11 20.21 42.09
CA MET A 172 16.13 21.27 42.38
C MET A 172 16.46 22.73 42.05
N GLU A 173 15.67 23.21 41.08
CA GLU A 173 14.82 24.42 41.13
C GLU A 173 15.43 25.83 41.24
N VAL A 174 14.96 26.65 40.28
CA VAL A 174 14.58 28.07 40.41
C VAL A 174 15.75 29.06 40.47
N ASP A 175 15.78 30.19 39.77
CA ASP A 175 14.98 30.81 38.71
C ASP A 175 15.73 32.12 38.36
N SER A 176 15.29 32.74 37.27
CA SER A 176 15.24 34.18 37.04
C SER A 176 16.50 34.90 36.53
N ASP A 177 16.26 35.47 35.35
CA ASP A 177 16.75 36.76 34.87
C ASP A 177 18.13 36.87 34.20
N ALA A 178 18.01 36.90 32.87
CA ALA A 178 18.67 37.83 31.95
C ALA A 178 20.15 37.60 31.61
N LYS A 179 20.38 37.12 30.37
CA LYS A 179 20.85 38.01 29.28
C LYS A 179 20.75 37.41 27.87
N LYS A 180 20.37 38.30 26.97
CA LYS A 180 20.00 38.21 25.55
C LYS A 180 21.16 37.91 24.56
N VAL A 181 20.78 37.24 23.46
CA VAL A 181 21.00 37.58 22.01
C VAL A 181 22.41 37.48 21.40
N LYS A 182 22.56 36.60 20.37
CA LYS A 182 23.25 36.91 19.07
C LYS A 182 23.17 35.87 17.91
N THR A 183 22.27 34.89 17.89
CA THR A 183 22.34 33.77 16.90
C THR A 183 21.44 33.89 15.65
N SER A 184 20.51 34.85 15.58
CA SER A 184 19.43 34.85 14.59
C SER A 184 19.76 35.46 13.20
N LYS A 185 20.80 36.28 13.05
CA LYS A 185 21.12 36.93 11.76
C LYS A 185 21.93 36.05 10.78
N ALA A 186 22.65 35.04 11.26
CA ALA A 186 23.47 34.18 10.39
C ALA A 186 22.64 33.17 9.59
N ILE A 187 21.55 32.66 10.18
CA ILE A 187 20.66 31.64 9.56
C ILE A 187 19.84 32.23 8.41
N ALA A 188 19.40 33.49 8.53
CA ALA A 188 18.64 34.17 7.47
C ALA A 188 19.49 34.42 6.20
N SER A 189 20.80 34.62 6.36
CA SER A 189 21.72 34.93 5.26
C SER A 189 22.11 33.69 4.44
N MET A 190 22.17 32.51 5.10
CA MET A 190 22.46 31.22 4.43
C MET A 190 21.30 30.75 3.52
N ASN A 191 20.05 30.99 3.90
CA ASN A 191 18.89 30.60 3.10
C ASN A 191 18.83 31.36 1.75
N ILE A 192 19.16 32.65 1.74
CA ILE A 192 19.11 33.47 0.52
C ILE A 192 20.15 33.04 -0.52
N HIS A 193 21.35 32.62 -0.07
CA HIS A 193 22.43 32.21 -0.96
C HIS A 193 22.20 30.80 -1.55
N PHE A 194 21.57 29.91 -0.79
CA PHE A 194 21.21 28.57 -1.25
C PHE A 194 20.10 28.63 -2.31
N THR A 195 19.08 29.47 -2.11
CA THR A 195 18.00 29.69 -3.07
C THR A 195 18.51 30.29 -4.39
N LYS A 196 19.48 31.21 -4.35
CA LYS A 196 20.08 31.79 -5.57
C LYS A 196 20.88 30.79 -6.40
N LYS A 197 21.68 29.91 -5.78
CA LYS A 197 22.44 28.87 -6.50
C LYS A 197 21.54 27.76 -7.02
N PHE A 198 20.47 27.43 -6.29
CA PHE A 198 19.47 26.45 -6.72
C PHE A 198 18.67 26.96 -7.94
N ASN A 199 18.35 28.26 -7.99
CA ASN A 199 17.68 28.87 -9.14
C ASN A 199 18.56 28.90 -10.41
N LEU A 200 19.88 29.04 -10.27
CA LEU A 200 20.83 28.98 -11.40
C LEU A 200 20.96 27.57 -12.00
N ILE A 201 20.91 26.53 -11.17
CA ILE A 201 20.96 25.12 -11.61
C ILE A 201 19.65 24.71 -12.32
N MET A 202 18.52 25.30 -11.92
CA MET A 202 17.20 25.01 -12.51
C MET A 202 16.96 25.74 -13.84
N ALA A 203 17.65 26.87 -14.09
CA ALA A 203 17.58 27.59 -15.37
C ALA A 203 18.20 26.81 -16.54
N ASP A 204 19.20 25.96 -16.24
CA ASP A 204 19.96 25.18 -17.25
C ASP A 204 19.25 23.88 -17.67
N THR A 205 18.21 23.46 -16.93
CA THR A 205 17.49 22.18 -17.14
C THR A 205 16.08 22.35 -17.73
N GLY A 206 15.61 23.59 -17.92
CA GLY A 206 14.33 23.90 -18.57
C GLY A 206 13.06 23.53 -17.79
N ILE A 207 13.18 22.94 -16.59
CA ILE A 207 12.04 22.51 -15.76
C ILE A 207 11.64 23.67 -14.83
N ARG A 208 10.42 24.21 -15.01
CA ARG A 208 9.90 25.24 -14.10
C ARG A 208 9.51 24.58 -12.78
N ILE A 209 9.85 25.23 -11.65
CA ILE A 209 9.49 24.79 -10.28
C ILE A 209 7.99 24.47 -10.17
N THR A 210 7.15 25.18 -10.92
CA THR A 210 5.71 24.95 -11.01
C THR A 210 5.36 23.58 -11.56
N GLU A 211 6.08 23.03 -12.54
CA GLU A 211 5.80 21.68 -13.10
C GLU A 211 6.26 20.55 -12.15
N LEU A 212 7.34 20.77 -11.41
CA LEU A 212 7.81 19.85 -10.38
C LEU A 212 6.85 19.83 -9.18
N ILE A 213 6.36 20.99 -8.74
CA ILE A 213 5.35 21.12 -7.69
C ILE A 213 4.02 20.52 -8.17
N ASP A 214 3.64 20.71 -9.43
CA ASP A 214 2.41 20.15 -9.99
C ASP A 214 2.50 18.61 -10.11
N THR A 215 3.69 18.07 -10.39
CA THR A 215 3.95 16.61 -10.40
C THR A 215 3.98 16.03 -8.98
N ILE A 216 4.54 16.77 -8.02
CA ILE A 216 4.59 16.39 -6.60
C ILE A 216 3.19 16.45 -5.98
N ASN A 217 2.38 17.46 -6.31
CA ASN A 217 1.01 17.62 -5.81
C ASN A 217 0.04 16.59 -6.42
N LYS A 218 0.23 16.22 -7.69
CA LYS A 218 -0.50 15.09 -8.32
C LYS A 218 -0.19 13.74 -7.66
N LEU A 219 0.92 13.62 -6.92
CA LEU A 219 1.35 12.39 -6.24
C LEU A 219 1.04 12.35 -4.74
N LEU A 220 0.58 13.45 -4.10
CA LEU A 220 0.64 13.58 -2.63
C LEU A 220 -0.67 13.84 -1.86
N LEU A 221 -1.86 13.89 -2.46
CA LEU A 221 -3.07 14.23 -1.70
C LEU A 221 -4.25 13.26 -1.88
N PRO A 222 -4.52 12.43 -0.85
CA PRO A 222 -5.88 12.04 -0.51
C PRO A 222 -6.17 12.26 0.99
N ASP A 223 -7.08 13.20 1.27
CA ASP A 223 -7.57 13.47 2.63
C ASP A 223 -8.70 12.48 3.05
N GLU A 224 -8.47 11.87 4.21
CA GLU A 224 -9.35 11.31 5.26
C GLU A 224 -10.88 11.13 5.03
N ILE A 225 -11.32 9.91 4.66
CA ILE A 225 -11.99 8.88 5.50
C ILE A 225 -12.58 7.80 4.58
N GLU A 226 -11.85 6.69 4.47
CA GLU A 226 -12.40 5.34 4.65
C GLU A 226 -11.19 4.46 4.96
N GLU A 227 -10.73 4.40 6.22
CA GLU A 227 -9.48 3.72 6.63
C GLU A 227 -9.44 2.19 6.36
N ARG A 228 -10.44 1.62 5.67
CA ARG A 228 -10.38 0.26 5.11
C ARG A 228 -10.74 0.14 3.62
N LYS A 229 -11.29 1.17 2.98
CA LYS A 229 -11.60 1.19 1.53
C LYS A 229 -10.76 2.22 0.77
N GLY A 230 -10.30 3.28 1.42
CA GLY A 230 -9.34 4.26 0.90
C GLY A 230 -7.97 3.65 0.58
N PHE A 231 -7.53 2.63 1.31
CA PHE A 231 -6.30 1.92 0.94
C PHE A 231 -6.46 1.16 -0.37
N ALA A 232 -7.68 0.70 -0.72
CA ALA A 232 -7.98 0.07 -1.99
C ALA A 232 -8.26 1.09 -3.11
N ALA A 233 -8.82 2.27 -2.77
CA ALA A 233 -9.11 3.35 -3.71
C ALA A 233 -7.90 4.26 -4.04
N LEU A 234 -6.89 4.38 -3.16
CA LEU A 234 -5.58 4.97 -3.48
C LEU A 234 -4.77 4.08 -4.43
N ILE A 235 -4.99 2.78 -4.30
CA ILE A 235 -4.33 1.69 -5.01
C ILE A 235 -4.86 1.62 -6.44
N LYS A 236 -6.17 1.80 -6.63
CA LYS A 236 -6.84 1.59 -7.91
C LYS A 236 -6.32 2.51 -9.05
N PRO A 237 -6.20 3.85 -8.91
CA PRO A 237 -5.65 4.71 -9.96
C PRO A 237 -4.15 4.51 -10.21
N LEU A 238 -3.38 4.11 -9.18
CA LEU A 238 -1.95 3.78 -9.31
C LEU A 238 -1.72 2.39 -9.95
N TYR A 239 -2.70 1.49 -9.85
CA TYR A 239 -2.71 0.18 -10.51
C TYR A 239 -3.34 0.19 -11.91
N ASP A 240 -4.18 1.19 -12.19
CA ASP A 240 -4.87 1.41 -13.46
C ASP A 240 -4.17 2.46 -14.36
N LEU A 241 -2.98 2.93 -14.00
CA LEU A 241 -2.15 3.75 -14.90
C LEU A 241 -1.87 2.94 -16.18
N PRO A 242 -2.26 3.44 -17.37
CA PRO A 242 -1.90 2.80 -18.62
C PRO A 242 -0.39 2.66 -18.67
N ALA A 243 0.11 1.44 -18.87
CA ALA A 243 1.55 1.20 -18.98
C ALA A 243 2.20 2.07 -20.08
N SER A 244 1.41 2.56 -21.04
CA SER A 244 1.81 3.50 -22.09
C SER A 244 2.38 4.83 -21.59
N LEU A 245 2.02 5.31 -20.40
CA LEU A 245 2.41 6.64 -19.89
C LEU A 245 3.78 6.73 -19.19
N LEU A 246 4.47 5.61 -18.96
CA LEU A 246 5.61 5.60 -18.01
C LEU A 246 6.97 5.22 -18.57
N PHE A 247 7.08 4.83 -19.85
CA PHE A 247 8.37 4.43 -20.43
C PHE A 247 8.49 4.92 -21.86
N ASP A 248 9.41 5.85 -22.06
CA ASP A 248 9.84 6.33 -23.37
C ASP A 248 10.92 5.39 -23.95
N ARG A 249 10.87 5.18 -25.25
CA ARG A 249 11.63 4.15 -25.97
C ARG A 249 13.14 4.41 -25.94
N LYS A 250 13.94 3.40 -25.59
CA LYS A 250 15.19 3.08 -26.30
C LYS A 250 15.40 1.56 -26.40
N LYS A 251 16.12 1.15 -27.45
CA LYS A 251 16.27 -0.22 -27.96
C LYS A 251 16.79 -1.21 -26.90
N VAL A 252 16.18 -2.39 -26.91
CA VAL A 252 16.60 -3.62 -26.23
C VAL A 252 18.01 -4.05 -26.70
N PRO A 253 18.99 -4.26 -25.82
CA PRO A 253 20.20 -5.01 -26.15
C PRO A 253 19.93 -6.52 -26.09
N ASP A 254 20.49 -7.25 -27.05
CA ASP A 254 20.47 -8.71 -27.12
C ASP A 254 21.03 -9.33 -25.83
N ALA A 255 20.20 -10.08 -25.11
CA ALA A 255 20.58 -10.75 -23.87
C ALA A 255 20.98 -12.21 -24.15
N SER A 256 22.16 -12.41 -24.72
CA SER A 256 22.84 -13.71 -24.68
C SER A 256 23.66 -13.79 -23.39
N ALA A 257 23.14 -14.44 -22.36
CA ALA A 257 23.92 -14.86 -21.21
C ALA A 257 23.82 -16.38 -21.06
N GLU A 258 24.98 -17.02 -21.19
CA GLU A 258 25.22 -18.45 -21.11
C GLU A 258 24.73 -19.04 -19.78
N SER A 259 23.97 -20.15 -19.84
CA SER A 259 23.65 -20.96 -18.67
C SER A 259 24.59 -22.17 -18.61
N THR A 260 25.30 -22.32 -17.49
CA THR A 260 26.01 -23.55 -17.17
C THR A 260 24.99 -24.66 -16.94
N ALA A 261 24.97 -25.63 -17.86
CA ALA A 261 23.99 -26.71 -17.88
C ALA A 261 24.12 -27.64 -16.66
N LYS A 262 23.10 -27.65 -15.79
CA LYS A 262 22.77 -28.82 -14.96
C LYS A 262 22.06 -29.86 -15.84
N LYS A 263 22.32 -31.16 -15.62
CA LYS A 263 21.60 -32.26 -16.29
C LYS A 263 20.18 -32.38 -15.70
N GLY A 264 19.17 -31.92 -16.43
CA GLY A 264 17.74 -32.05 -16.07
C GLY A 264 16.91 -30.85 -16.55
N PRO A 265 15.56 -30.94 -16.62
CA PRO A 265 14.71 -29.77 -16.86
C PRO A 265 14.88 -28.75 -15.71
N PRO A 266 14.77 -27.44 -15.98
CA PRO A 266 14.96 -26.42 -14.95
C PRO A 266 13.95 -26.58 -13.81
N SER A 267 14.35 -26.23 -12.59
CA SER A 267 13.44 -26.17 -11.45
C SER A 267 12.33 -25.13 -11.69
N ILE A 268 11.19 -25.25 -10.99
CA ILE A 268 10.10 -24.27 -11.10
C ILE A 268 10.60 -22.85 -10.75
N LEU A 269 11.52 -22.73 -9.79
CA LEU A 269 12.12 -21.45 -9.43
C LEU A 269 13.02 -20.95 -10.56
N GLU A 270 13.89 -21.79 -11.10
CA GLU A 270 14.77 -21.44 -12.21
C GLU A 270 13.97 -20.96 -13.43
N ALA A 271 12.90 -21.66 -13.80
CA ALA A 271 11.99 -21.26 -14.89
C ALA A 271 11.33 -19.90 -14.63
N ALA A 272 10.80 -19.67 -13.43
CA ALA A 272 10.19 -18.39 -13.06
C ALA A 272 11.22 -17.25 -13.07
N GLU A 273 12.44 -17.49 -12.59
CA GLU A 273 13.52 -16.51 -12.59
C GLU A 273 13.96 -16.11 -14.01
N ILE A 274 14.00 -17.06 -14.95
CA ILE A 274 14.33 -16.78 -16.36
C ILE A 274 13.36 -15.74 -16.92
N HIS A 275 12.06 -15.99 -16.82
CA HIS A 275 11.04 -15.07 -17.32
C HIS A 275 11.03 -13.72 -16.59
N ILE A 276 11.28 -13.70 -15.27
CA ILE A 276 11.43 -12.44 -14.51
C ILE A 276 12.64 -11.65 -15.00
N LYS A 277 13.78 -12.30 -15.23
CA LYS A 277 15.01 -11.63 -15.69
C LYS A 277 14.83 -11.06 -17.09
N GLU A 278 14.20 -11.80 -17.99
CA GLU A 278 13.87 -11.35 -19.35
C GLU A 278 12.93 -10.14 -19.33
N ALA A 279 11.79 -10.22 -18.63
CA ALA A 279 10.86 -9.09 -18.51
C ALA A 279 11.50 -7.87 -17.84
N ALA A 280 12.30 -8.07 -16.78
CA ALA A 280 12.99 -6.99 -16.10
C ALA A 280 14.12 -6.37 -16.94
N ALA A 281 14.69 -7.11 -17.89
CA ALA A 281 15.64 -6.58 -18.87
C ALA A 281 14.93 -5.70 -19.90
N THR A 282 13.81 -6.17 -20.46
CA THR A 282 12.95 -5.42 -21.40
C THR A 282 12.46 -4.09 -20.81
N MET A 283 12.18 -4.07 -19.51
CA MET A 283 11.74 -2.87 -18.79
C MET A 283 12.89 -2.00 -18.25
N GLU A 284 14.15 -2.41 -18.40
CA GLU A 284 15.32 -1.75 -17.81
C GLU A 284 15.18 -1.52 -16.29
N LEU A 285 14.57 -2.46 -15.57
CA LEU A 285 14.33 -2.31 -14.13
C LEU A 285 15.66 -2.15 -13.35
N ASP A 286 15.64 -1.26 -12.37
CA ASP A 286 16.77 -1.01 -11.48
C ASP A 286 17.22 -2.30 -10.76
N LYS A 287 18.54 -2.41 -10.53
CA LYS A 287 19.15 -3.59 -9.88
C LYS A 287 18.57 -3.88 -8.49
N SER A 288 18.17 -2.84 -7.74
CA SER A 288 17.57 -3.02 -6.41
C SER A 288 16.17 -3.66 -6.49
N ILE A 289 15.34 -3.26 -7.47
CA ILE A 289 14.01 -3.83 -7.70
C ILE A 289 14.13 -5.27 -8.20
N LYS A 290 15.05 -5.53 -9.13
CA LYS A 290 15.37 -6.90 -9.59
C LYS A 290 15.69 -7.84 -8.42
N LYS A 291 16.50 -7.38 -7.45
CA LYS A 291 16.84 -8.17 -6.26
C LYS A 291 15.63 -8.45 -5.35
N ILE A 292 14.69 -7.51 -5.25
CA ILE A 292 13.44 -7.68 -4.49
C ILE A 292 12.52 -8.70 -5.18
N LEU A 293 12.47 -8.70 -6.51
CA LEU A 293 11.62 -9.60 -7.28
C LEU A 293 12.10 -11.06 -7.27
N LEU A 294 13.43 -11.27 -7.20
CA LEU A 294 14.06 -12.60 -7.25
C LEU A 294 14.21 -13.28 -5.89
N LYS A 295 14.03 -12.55 -4.77
CA LYS A 295 14.21 -13.13 -3.42
C LYS A 295 12.91 -13.15 -2.63
N PRO A 296 12.58 -14.27 -1.97
CA PRO A 296 11.39 -14.32 -1.13
C PRO A 296 11.53 -13.39 0.06
N LYS A 297 10.46 -12.66 0.38
CA LYS A 297 10.36 -11.83 1.58
C LYS A 297 10.50 -12.67 2.86
N ARG A 298 9.91 -13.87 2.88
CA ARG A 298 9.97 -14.77 4.03
C ARG A 298 9.74 -16.21 3.61
N VAL A 299 10.49 -17.14 4.21
CA VAL A 299 10.21 -18.59 4.16
C VAL A 299 10.08 -19.08 5.59
N THR A 300 8.90 -19.59 5.95
CA THR A 300 8.63 -20.12 7.30
C THR A 300 8.72 -21.63 7.28
N THR A 301 9.75 -22.18 7.92
CA THR A 301 9.86 -23.63 8.14
C THR A 301 9.27 -24.00 9.50
N VAL A 302 8.50 -25.07 9.53
CA VAL A 302 7.92 -25.65 10.74
C VAL A 302 8.08 -27.17 10.73
N LYS A 303 8.20 -27.73 11.94
CA LYS A 303 8.26 -29.15 12.22
C LYS A 303 7.19 -29.45 13.27
N PHE A 304 6.47 -30.55 13.10
CA PHE A 304 5.47 -31.01 14.06
C PHE A 304 5.29 -32.54 13.99
N GLU A 305 4.81 -33.12 15.08
CA GLU A 305 4.60 -34.56 15.26
C GLU A 305 3.11 -34.82 15.44
N ILE A 306 2.60 -35.89 14.84
CA ILE A 306 1.20 -36.31 14.92
C ILE A 306 1.14 -37.81 15.11
N GLU A 307 0.25 -38.25 16.01
CA GLU A 307 -0.19 -39.64 16.13
C GLU A 307 -1.25 -39.91 15.05
N LEU A 308 -0.97 -40.89 14.21
CA LEU A 308 -1.84 -41.32 13.12
C LEU A 308 -2.89 -42.32 13.63
N ASP A 309 -3.89 -42.61 12.81
CA ASP A 309 -4.96 -43.55 13.17
C ASP A 309 -4.46 -44.99 13.41
N ASP A 310 -3.31 -45.37 12.83
CA ASP A 310 -2.64 -46.65 13.06
C ASP A 310 -1.80 -46.69 14.37
N GLY A 311 -1.72 -45.56 15.09
CA GLY A 311 -0.92 -45.40 16.31
C GLY A 311 0.52 -44.94 16.06
N ASP A 312 0.95 -44.78 14.80
CA ASP A 312 2.32 -44.33 14.51
C ASP A 312 2.49 -42.84 14.82
N MET A 313 3.58 -42.52 15.51
CA MET A 313 4.04 -41.15 15.72
C MET A 313 4.94 -40.71 14.56
N VAL A 314 4.39 -39.90 13.65
CA VAL A 314 5.13 -39.42 12.46
C VAL A 314 5.46 -37.94 12.57
N THR A 315 6.66 -37.60 12.11
CA THR A 315 7.20 -36.24 12.10
C THR A 315 7.06 -35.62 10.71
N PHE A 316 6.42 -34.46 10.63
CA PHE A 316 6.21 -33.73 9.39
C PHE A 316 7.07 -32.46 9.32
N TRP A 317 7.64 -32.21 8.15
CA TRP A 317 8.26 -30.95 7.78
C TRP A 317 7.32 -30.16 6.87
N ALA A 318 7.18 -28.87 7.13
CA ALA A 318 6.34 -28.01 6.30
C ALA A 318 6.92 -26.61 6.13
N PHE A 319 6.60 -26.01 4.99
CA PHE A 319 7.12 -24.73 4.54
C PHE A 319 5.97 -23.79 4.18
N ARG A 320 6.14 -22.50 4.46
CA ARG A 320 5.29 -21.43 3.92
C ARG A 320 6.18 -20.30 3.39
N ALA A 321 6.33 -20.23 2.07
CA ALA A 321 7.01 -19.17 1.37
C ALA A 321 6.05 -18.00 1.10
N LEU A 322 6.50 -16.78 1.37
CA LEU A 322 5.88 -15.52 1.00
C LEU A 322 6.90 -14.79 0.13
N GLN A 323 6.64 -14.72 -1.17
CA GLN A 323 7.57 -14.10 -2.12
C GLN A 323 7.56 -12.59 -1.96
N ASN A 324 6.40 -11.98 -2.18
CA ASN A 324 6.23 -10.54 -2.16
C ASN A 324 4.86 -10.21 -1.57
N ASP A 325 4.74 -9.07 -0.88
CA ASP A 325 3.48 -8.56 -0.32
C ASP A 325 3.26 -7.08 -0.65
N ALA A 326 3.98 -6.54 -1.64
CA ALA A 326 3.93 -5.13 -2.08
C ALA A 326 2.50 -4.66 -2.32
N ARG A 327 1.74 -5.49 -3.03
CA ARG A 327 0.37 -5.24 -3.48
C ARG A 327 -0.70 -5.55 -2.44
N GLY A 328 -0.35 -6.19 -1.33
CA GLY A 328 -1.29 -6.60 -0.28
C GLY A 328 -0.92 -7.94 0.34
N THR A 329 -1.89 -8.60 0.97
CA THR A 329 -1.68 -9.87 1.69
C THR A 329 -1.11 -10.95 0.77
N GLY A 330 -0.28 -11.85 1.31
CA GLY A 330 0.18 -13.03 0.58
C GLY A 330 -1.00 -13.93 0.18
N LYS A 331 -0.87 -14.62 -0.95
CA LYS A 331 -1.87 -15.60 -1.41
C LYS A 331 -1.23 -16.77 -2.14
N GLY A 332 -1.63 -17.99 -1.75
CA GLY A 332 -1.46 -19.18 -2.57
C GLY A 332 -1.58 -20.49 -1.81
N GLY A 333 -1.58 -21.59 -2.56
CA GLY A 333 -2.04 -22.91 -2.11
C GLY A 333 -1.20 -23.60 -1.04
N LEU A 334 -1.75 -24.65 -0.44
CA LEU A 334 -1.11 -25.63 0.44
C LEU A 334 -1.10 -26.98 -0.27
N ARG A 335 0.07 -27.57 -0.52
CA ARG A 335 0.20 -28.84 -1.25
C ARG A 335 0.77 -29.93 -0.36
N TRP A 336 0.29 -31.16 -0.57
CA TRP A 336 0.99 -32.35 -0.08
C TRP A 336 2.12 -32.64 -1.06
N LEU A 337 3.35 -32.51 -0.56
CA LEU A 337 4.52 -32.89 -1.30
C LEU A 337 4.90 -34.31 -0.90
N VAL A 338 4.54 -35.27 -1.76
CA VAL A 338 4.84 -36.68 -1.53
C VAL A 338 6.33 -36.88 -1.77
N GLY A 339 7.03 -37.43 -0.78
CA GLY A 339 8.48 -37.61 -0.76
C GLY A 339 8.98 -38.64 -1.79
N MET A 340 8.95 -38.29 -3.07
CA MET A 340 9.53 -39.07 -4.16
C MET A 340 11.03 -38.76 -4.34
N GLY A 341 11.81 -38.89 -3.25
CA GLY A 341 13.26 -38.71 -3.28
C GLY A 341 13.78 -37.28 -3.28
N GLU A 342 12.90 -36.27 -3.19
CA GLU A 342 13.30 -34.86 -3.04
C GLU A 342 13.87 -34.57 -1.65
N THR A 343 14.96 -33.81 -1.60
CA THR A 343 15.52 -33.28 -0.36
C THR A 343 14.65 -32.15 0.20
N LEU A 344 14.76 -31.89 1.51
CA LEU A 344 14.03 -30.77 2.15
C LEU A 344 14.35 -29.39 1.53
N GLU A 345 15.55 -29.21 0.97
CA GLU A 345 15.91 -27.96 0.29
C GLU A 345 15.26 -27.84 -1.09
N GLU A 346 15.14 -28.93 -1.86
CA GLU A 346 14.42 -28.95 -3.15
C GLU A 346 12.91 -28.69 -2.95
N ALA A 347 12.32 -29.29 -1.93
CA ALA A 347 10.94 -29.03 -1.53
C ALA A 347 10.69 -27.54 -1.23
N LYS A 348 11.60 -26.94 -0.45
CA LYS A 348 11.57 -25.53 -0.08
C LYS A 348 11.81 -24.61 -1.28
N GLU A 349 12.73 -24.98 -2.19
CA GLU A 349 12.97 -24.25 -3.44
C GLU A 349 11.70 -24.24 -4.31
N THR A 350 11.04 -25.39 -4.44
CA THR A 350 9.78 -25.52 -5.17
C THR A 350 8.68 -24.65 -4.57
N ALA A 351 8.56 -24.60 -3.23
CA ALA A 351 7.63 -23.69 -2.57
C ALA A 351 7.92 -22.22 -2.90
N VAL A 352 9.21 -21.82 -2.96
CA VAL A 352 9.60 -20.45 -3.35
C VAL A 352 9.28 -20.17 -4.82
N GLY A 353 9.57 -21.11 -5.74
CA GLY A 353 9.26 -20.98 -7.16
C GLY A 353 7.76 -20.79 -7.40
N LEU A 354 6.93 -21.62 -6.77
CA LEU A 354 5.48 -21.50 -6.86
C LEU A 354 4.95 -20.22 -6.19
N ALA A 355 5.51 -19.78 -5.06
CA ALA A 355 5.15 -18.49 -4.44
C ALA A 355 5.52 -17.29 -5.35
N THR A 356 6.61 -17.43 -6.12
CA THR A 356 7.04 -16.45 -7.12
C THR A 356 6.02 -16.32 -8.25
N LEU A 357 5.61 -17.46 -8.83
CA LEU A 357 4.55 -17.49 -9.84
C LEU A 357 3.22 -16.95 -9.30
N MET A 358 2.90 -17.18 -8.01
CA MET A 358 1.71 -16.59 -7.40
C MET A 358 1.79 -15.05 -7.33
N SER A 359 2.97 -14.47 -7.08
CA SER A 359 3.13 -13.01 -7.11
C SER A 359 2.88 -12.46 -8.51
N VAL A 360 3.43 -13.14 -9.52
CA VAL A 360 3.24 -12.80 -10.93
C VAL A 360 1.77 -12.92 -11.29
N LYS A 361 1.13 -14.07 -11.06
CA LYS A 361 -0.28 -14.34 -11.37
C LYS A 361 -1.24 -13.35 -10.73
N ASN A 362 -1.06 -13.07 -9.44
CA ASN A 362 -1.90 -12.10 -8.72
C ASN A 362 -1.76 -10.69 -9.29
N ALA A 363 -0.54 -10.31 -9.70
CA ALA A 363 -0.29 -9.03 -10.34
C ALA A 363 -0.80 -8.97 -11.80
N VAL A 364 -0.71 -10.06 -12.58
CA VAL A 364 -1.24 -10.13 -13.97
C VAL A 364 -2.72 -9.85 -13.95
N ILE A 365 -3.45 -10.51 -13.05
CA ILE A 365 -4.91 -10.37 -12.95
C ILE A 365 -5.32 -9.17 -12.06
N GLY A 366 -4.38 -8.27 -11.77
CA GLY A 366 -4.58 -7.00 -11.09
C GLY A 366 -5.02 -7.08 -9.62
N ILE A 367 -5.05 -8.26 -9.01
CA ILE A 367 -5.58 -8.45 -7.64
C ILE A 367 -4.59 -7.85 -6.63
N PRO A 368 -5.08 -7.25 -5.51
CA PRO A 368 -4.23 -6.69 -4.46
C PRO A 368 -3.68 -7.78 -3.53
N TYR A 369 -3.05 -8.80 -4.12
CA TYR A 369 -2.34 -9.85 -3.41
C TYR A 369 -0.87 -9.89 -3.77
N GLY A 370 -0.07 -10.22 -2.77
CA GLY A 370 1.25 -10.77 -2.92
C GLY A 370 1.22 -12.26 -3.30
N GLY A 371 2.37 -12.91 -3.43
CA GLY A 371 2.45 -14.34 -3.72
C GLY A 371 2.94 -15.15 -2.53
N GLY A 372 2.24 -16.23 -2.20
CA GLY A 372 2.66 -17.20 -1.19
C GLY A 372 2.41 -18.63 -1.64
N LYS A 373 3.04 -19.61 -0.99
CA LYS A 373 2.83 -21.04 -1.22
C LYS A 373 3.25 -21.80 0.02
N GLY A 374 2.54 -22.87 0.37
CA GLY A 374 2.98 -23.78 1.41
C GLY A 374 2.96 -25.23 0.94
N ASP A 375 3.90 -26.00 1.47
CA ASP A 375 4.07 -27.42 1.18
C ASP A 375 4.24 -28.17 2.50
N VAL A 376 3.55 -29.30 2.65
CA VAL A 376 3.77 -30.26 3.74
C VAL A 376 4.37 -31.51 3.13
N PHE A 377 5.57 -31.87 3.59
CA PHE A 377 6.27 -33.07 3.15
C PHE A 377 5.64 -34.29 3.83
N VAL A 378 5.16 -35.24 3.04
CA VAL A 378 4.50 -36.46 3.49
C VAL A 378 5.11 -37.68 2.81
N GLU A 379 5.08 -38.82 3.50
CA GLU A 379 5.52 -40.09 2.92
C GLU A 379 4.51 -40.56 1.85
N ASP A 380 4.98 -41.40 0.93
CA ASP A 380 4.11 -42.00 -0.10
C ASP A 380 3.33 -43.17 0.50
N ARG A 381 2.34 -42.84 1.32
CA ARG A 381 1.43 -43.79 1.98
C ARG A 381 0.00 -43.25 1.98
N GLU A 382 -0.96 -44.14 2.17
CA GLU A 382 -2.33 -43.72 2.37
C GLU A 382 -2.50 -43.10 3.77
N TYR A 383 -3.06 -41.88 3.80
CA TYR A 383 -3.45 -41.20 5.02
C TYR A 383 -4.97 -41.15 5.10
N THR A 384 -5.53 -41.49 6.27
CA THR A 384 -6.98 -41.39 6.48
C THR A 384 -7.43 -39.93 6.41
N LEU A 385 -8.75 -39.70 6.31
CA LEU A 385 -9.29 -38.34 6.36
C LEU A 385 -9.02 -37.67 7.72
N ASN A 386 -8.96 -38.45 8.80
CA ASN A 386 -8.66 -37.95 10.14
C ASN A 386 -7.18 -37.55 10.25
N ASP A 387 -6.26 -38.38 9.73
CA ASP A 387 -4.83 -38.06 9.69
C ASP A 387 -4.60 -36.74 8.95
N LYS A 388 -5.18 -36.61 7.74
CA LYS A 388 -5.09 -35.39 6.93
C LYS A 388 -5.59 -34.15 7.68
N ALA A 389 -6.67 -34.30 8.45
CA ALA A 389 -7.21 -33.21 9.27
C ALA A 389 -6.27 -32.86 10.45
N ARG A 390 -5.73 -33.85 11.17
CA ARG A 390 -4.75 -33.63 12.27
C ARG A 390 -3.49 -32.93 11.74
N ILE A 391 -2.94 -33.37 10.63
CA ILE A 391 -1.75 -32.78 10.00
C ILE A 391 -2.03 -31.33 9.59
N MET A 392 -3.17 -31.05 8.94
CA MET A 392 -3.52 -29.69 8.53
C MET A 392 -3.74 -28.75 9.72
N ARG A 393 -4.37 -29.22 10.80
CA ARG A 393 -4.55 -28.45 12.05
C ARG A 393 -3.21 -28.14 12.70
N ALA A 394 -2.33 -29.14 12.82
CA ALA A 394 -0.99 -28.92 13.37
C ALA A 394 -0.21 -27.88 12.57
N PHE A 395 -0.31 -27.93 11.24
CA PHE A 395 0.29 -26.94 10.37
C PHE A 395 -0.31 -25.53 10.57
N SER A 396 -1.65 -25.41 10.55
CA SER A 396 -2.36 -24.16 10.84
C SER A 396 -1.94 -23.54 12.17
N ARG A 397 -1.87 -24.36 13.22
CA ARG A 397 -1.44 -23.96 14.56
C ARG A 397 -0.02 -23.38 14.53
N LYS A 398 0.95 -24.09 13.94
CA LYS A 398 2.35 -23.62 13.86
C LYS A 398 2.47 -22.30 13.09
N LEU A 399 1.77 -22.17 11.96
CA LEU A 399 1.80 -20.94 11.16
C LEU A 399 1.12 -19.77 11.88
N THR A 400 -0.01 -20.01 12.54
CA THR A 400 -0.75 -19.00 13.31
C THR A 400 0.09 -18.48 14.48
N LEU A 401 0.69 -19.38 15.25
CA LEU A 401 1.56 -19.02 16.39
C LEU A 401 2.77 -18.20 15.95
N LYS A 402 3.35 -18.49 14.78
CA LYS A 402 4.44 -17.73 14.16
C LYS A 402 4.01 -16.42 13.49
N ARG A 403 2.69 -16.12 13.43
CA ARG A 403 2.13 -15.00 12.65
C ARG A 403 2.59 -15.04 11.18
N ALA A 404 2.73 -16.25 10.65
CA ALA A 404 3.08 -16.48 9.26
C ALA A 404 1.86 -16.30 8.34
N VAL A 405 0.67 -16.59 8.85
CA VAL A 405 -0.62 -16.48 8.15
C VAL A 405 -1.57 -15.57 8.92
N GLY A 406 -2.59 -15.10 8.22
CA GLY A 406 -3.65 -14.24 8.77
C GLY A 406 -4.39 -13.55 7.63
N THR A 407 -5.64 -13.17 7.85
CA THR A 407 -6.50 -12.54 6.82
C THR A 407 -5.82 -11.39 6.08
N PHE A 408 -4.98 -10.60 6.76
CA PHE A 408 -4.29 -9.44 6.19
C PHE A 408 -2.76 -9.61 6.13
N ILE A 409 -2.26 -10.85 6.25
CA ILE A 409 -0.84 -11.19 6.27
C ILE A 409 -0.51 -12.12 5.09
N ASP A 410 -1.09 -13.31 5.11
CA ASP A 410 -0.92 -14.34 4.09
C ASP A 410 -2.07 -15.35 4.20
N VAL A 411 -2.74 -15.59 3.07
CA VAL A 411 -4.01 -16.31 2.97
C VAL A 411 -3.82 -17.60 2.16
N PRO A 412 -3.78 -18.78 2.81
CA PRO A 412 -3.63 -20.05 2.10
C PRO A 412 -4.85 -20.42 1.23
N ALA A 413 -4.70 -21.46 0.41
CA ALA A 413 -5.76 -22.07 -0.42
C ALA A 413 -5.51 -23.57 -0.58
N PRO A 414 -6.47 -24.34 -1.14
CA PRO A 414 -6.20 -25.68 -1.61
C PRO A 414 -5.18 -25.67 -2.75
N ASP A 415 -4.50 -26.80 -2.88
CA ASP A 415 -3.57 -27.12 -3.96
C ASP A 415 -3.50 -28.65 -4.13
N LYS A 416 -2.54 -29.18 -4.89
CA LYS A 416 -2.43 -30.62 -5.13
C LYS A 416 -2.46 -31.42 -3.81
N GLY A 417 -3.46 -32.29 -3.71
CA GLY A 417 -3.71 -33.17 -2.58
C GLY A 417 -4.49 -32.56 -1.41
N THR A 418 -4.66 -31.23 -1.33
CA THR A 418 -5.48 -30.59 -0.30
C THR A 418 -6.83 -30.14 -0.87
N GLY A 419 -7.85 -30.07 -0.01
CA GLY A 419 -9.23 -29.80 -0.43
C GLY A 419 -9.98 -28.89 0.54
N ALA A 420 -11.27 -28.70 0.25
CA ALA A 420 -12.13 -27.77 0.98
C ALA A 420 -12.25 -28.13 2.48
N GLU A 421 -12.44 -29.40 2.82
CA GLU A 421 -12.51 -29.85 4.23
C GLU A 421 -11.25 -29.47 5.02
N MET A 422 -10.07 -29.61 4.41
CA MET A 422 -8.81 -29.23 5.04
C MET A 422 -8.70 -27.71 5.26
N MET A 423 -9.22 -26.91 4.34
CA MET A 423 -9.27 -25.45 4.53
C MET A 423 -10.22 -25.05 5.65
N ALA A 424 -11.34 -25.76 5.81
CA ALA A 424 -12.23 -25.57 6.96
C ALA A 424 -11.52 -25.91 8.27
N CYS A 425 -10.81 -27.05 8.33
CA CYS A 425 -9.99 -27.42 9.49
C CYS A 425 -8.90 -26.38 9.79
N PHE A 426 -8.26 -25.83 8.75
CA PHE A 426 -7.25 -24.78 8.89
C PHE A 426 -7.85 -23.51 9.53
N ALA A 427 -8.99 -23.04 9.03
CA ALA A 427 -9.68 -21.86 9.53
C ALA A 427 -10.17 -22.05 10.98
N ASP A 428 -10.75 -23.21 11.27
CA ASP A 428 -11.22 -23.57 12.60
C ASP A 428 -10.10 -23.55 13.63
N GLU A 429 -8.97 -24.19 13.33
CA GLU A 429 -7.80 -24.20 14.20
C GLU A 429 -7.22 -22.80 14.39
N HIS A 430 -7.21 -21.98 13.34
CA HIS A 430 -6.78 -20.59 13.42
C HIS A 430 -7.66 -19.78 14.39
N LEU A 431 -8.99 -19.89 14.25
CA LEU A 431 -9.95 -19.21 15.11
C LEU A 431 -9.83 -19.66 16.57
N LYS A 432 -9.67 -20.96 16.83
CA LYS A 432 -9.40 -21.50 18.15
C LYS A 432 -8.19 -20.83 18.80
N ILE A 433 -7.04 -20.81 18.11
CA ILE A 433 -5.80 -20.23 18.65
C ILE A 433 -5.96 -18.72 18.90
N LEU A 434 -6.63 -17.98 18.01
CA LEU A 434 -6.88 -16.56 18.22
C LEU A 434 -7.85 -16.31 19.39
N ALA A 435 -8.88 -17.15 19.56
CA ALA A 435 -9.81 -17.07 20.67
C ALA A 435 -9.09 -17.29 22.00
N GLU A 436 -8.29 -18.36 22.12
CA GLU A 436 -7.47 -18.67 23.30
C GLU A 436 -6.53 -17.52 23.67
N LYS A 437 -5.87 -16.93 22.66
CA LYS A 437 -4.95 -15.80 22.82
C LYS A 437 -5.62 -14.43 22.97
N ARG A 438 -6.96 -14.37 22.93
CA ARG A 438 -7.75 -13.14 22.99
C ARG A 438 -7.41 -12.13 21.88
N GLN A 439 -7.22 -12.63 20.66
CA GLN A 439 -6.77 -11.87 19.48
C GLN A 439 -7.83 -11.72 18.38
N LEU A 440 -9.06 -12.18 18.60
CA LEU A 440 -10.18 -11.95 17.68
C LEU A 440 -10.71 -10.53 17.83
N ARG A 441 -11.10 -9.91 16.71
CA ARG A 441 -11.61 -8.54 16.70
C ARG A 441 -12.95 -8.38 17.40
N ASP A 442 -13.90 -9.28 17.13
CA ASP A 442 -15.22 -9.24 17.77
C ASP A 442 -15.18 -9.88 19.16
N ARG A 443 -15.49 -9.07 20.18
CA ARG A 443 -15.39 -9.48 21.59
C ARG A 443 -16.40 -10.55 21.99
N GLU A 444 -17.54 -10.61 21.32
CA GLU A 444 -18.57 -11.59 21.65
C GLU A 444 -18.28 -12.92 21.01
N ILE A 445 -17.92 -12.93 19.72
CA ILE A 445 -17.41 -14.13 19.05
C ILE A 445 -16.22 -14.66 19.85
N GLN A 446 -15.28 -13.79 20.26
CA GLN A 446 -14.18 -14.20 21.13
C GLN A 446 -14.62 -14.84 22.45
N ARG A 447 -15.66 -14.30 23.10
CA ARG A 447 -16.14 -14.84 24.37
C ARG A 447 -16.78 -16.21 24.18
N THR A 448 -17.56 -16.37 23.11
CA THR A 448 -18.28 -17.61 22.80
C THR A 448 -17.31 -18.70 22.38
N LEU A 449 -16.42 -18.43 21.44
CA LEU A 449 -15.43 -19.40 20.96
C LEU A 449 -14.51 -19.90 22.07
N ARG A 450 -14.15 -19.07 23.05
CA ARG A 450 -13.32 -19.47 24.21
C ARG A 450 -14.00 -20.48 25.15
N ARG A 451 -15.31 -20.66 25.05
CA ARG A 451 -16.08 -21.62 25.87
C ARG A 451 -16.24 -22.97 25.17
N LEU A 452 -15.86 -23.07 23.90
CA LEU A 452 -15.93 -24.32 23.16
C LEU A 452 -14.76 -25.22 23.58
N ASN A 453 -15.02 -26.53 23.53
CA ASN A 453 -13.99 -27.53 23.65
C ASN A 453 -13.36 -27.81 22.27
N PRO A 454 -12.10 -28.27 22.21
CA PRO A 454 -11.55 -28.85 20.99
C PRO A 454 -12.45 -29.98 20.47
N PRO A 455 -12.53 -30.19 19.15
CA PRO A 455 -13.35 -31.27 18.61
C PRO A 455 -12.75 -32.64 18.90
N ASP A 456 -13.59 -33.62 19.25
CA ASP A 456 -13.18 -35.01 19.45
C ASP A 456 -12.80 -35.66 18.10
N ASN A 457 -13.63 -35.43 17.08
CA ASN A 457 -13.31 -35.80 15.70
C ASN A 457 -12.48 -34.69 15.04
N PRO A 458 -11.25 -34.97 14.56
CA PRO A 458 -10.37 -33.93 14.00
C PRO A 458 -10.95 -33.23 12.75
N ARG A 459 -11.97 -33.80 12.10
CA ARG A 459 -12.63 -33.21 10.93
C ARG A 459 -13.71 -32.18 11.29
N ASP A 460 -14.23 -32.21 12.51
CA ASP A 460 -15.27 -31.28 12.95
C ASP A 460 -14.70 -29.87 13.10
N THR A 461 -15.53 -28.84 12.87
CA THR A 461 -15.08 -27.43 12.81
C THR A 461 -15.91 -26.51 13.71
N PRO A 462 -16.00 -26.79 15.03
CA PRO A 462 -16.94 -26.12 15.93
C PRO A 462 -16.66 -24.62 16.12
N TYR A 463 -15.41 -24.18 16.03
CA TYR A 463 -15.06 -22.76 16.17
C TYR A 463 -15.46 -21.97 14.93
N LEU A 464 -15.25 -22.55 13.75
CA LEU A 464 -15.68 -21.94 12.49
C LEU A 464 -17.21 -21.89 12.39
N ASP A 465 -17.88 -22.99 12.74
CA ASP A 465 -19.34 -23.09 12.69
C ASP A 465 -20.01 -22.11 13.63
N GLU A 466 -19.54 -22.03 14.86
CA GLU A 466 -20.10 -21.11 15.83
C GLU A 466 -19.86 -19.65 15.43
N ALA A 467 -18.69 -19.33 14.86
CA ALA A 467 -18.43 -17.98 14.34
C ALA A 467 -19.39 -17.63 13.20
N LEU A 468 -19.63 -18.55 12.26
CA LEU A 468 -20.56 -18.35 11.14
C LEU A 468 -22.02 -18.27 11.61
N ARG A 469 -22.42 -19.08 12.60
CA ARG A 469 -23.76 -19.03 13.22
C ARG A 469 -24.02 -17.67 13.87
N ILE A 470 -23.06 -17.15 14.63
CA ILE A 470 -23.17 -15.82 15.26
C ILE A 470 -23.30 -14.72 14.19
N LEU A 471 -22.57 -14.83 13.09
CA LEU A 471 -22.66 -13.88 11.97
C LEU A 471 -23.99 -13.98 11.21
N SER A 472 -24.53 -15.18 11.02
CA SER A 472 -25.79 -15.39 10.30
C SER A 472 -27.02 -14.95 11.12
N GLU A 473 -26.96 -15.08 12.45
CA GLU A 473 -27.99 -14.61 13.37
C GLU A 473 -27.95 -13.09 13.58
N ASP A 474 -26.84 -12.43 13.25
CA ASP A 474 -26.69 -10.99 13.35
C ASP A 474 -27.44 -10.25 12.22
N LYS A 475 -28.77 -10.19 12.37
CA LYS A 475 -29.68 -9.48 11.47
C LYS A 475 -29.34 -7.99 11.29
N GLU A 476 -28.59 -7.39 12.23
CA GLU A 476 -28.19 -5.99 12.18
C GLU A 476 -26.85 -5.76 11.43
N GLY A 477 -26.10 -6.83 11.10
CA GLY A 477 -24.82 -6.78 10.39
C GLY A 477 -23.76 -5.93 11.11
N VAL A 478 -23.77 -5.96 12.43
CA VAL A 478 -22.85 -5.21 13.32
C VAL A 478 -21.57 -5.98 13.59
N ARG A 479 -21.65 -7.31 13.65
CA ARG A 479 -20.56 -8.24 13.94
C ARG A 479 -19.74 -8.52 12.69
N GLN A 480 -18.45 -8.71 12.90
CA GLN A 480 -17.52 -9.08 11.83
C GLN A 480 -16.48 -10.03 12.39
N CYS A 481 -16.20 -11.11 11.66
CA CYS A 481 -15.11 -12.03 11.95
C CYS A 481 -14.24 -12.22 10.70
N PRO A 482 -13.49 -11.18 10.27
CA PRO A 482 -12.64 -11.28 9.09
C PRO A 482 -11.58 -12.37 9.20
N GLU A 483 -11.27 -12.85 10.42
CA GLU A 483 -10.39 -13.97 10.71
C GLU A 483 -10.84 -15.29 10.04
N ILE A 484 -12.12 -15.44 9.69
CA ILE A 484 -12.63 -16.54 8.85
C ILE A 484 -11.94 -16.53 7.46
N GLY A 485 -11.58 -15.33 6.97
CA GLY A 485 -10.84 -15.12 5.73
C GLY A 485 -9.35 -15.45 5.82
N VAL A 486 -8.85 -16.12 6.86
CA VAL A 486 -7.45 -16.55 6.93
C VAL A 486 -7.07 -17.49 5.78
N VAL A 487 -8.02 -18.23 5.22
CA VAL A 487 -7.84 -19.19 4.14
C VAL A 487 -9.03 -19.12 3.17
N THR A 488 -8.79 -19.45 1.91
CA THR A 488 -9.83 -19.51 0.86
C THR A 488 -9.99 -20.94 0.35
N GLY A 489 -10.98 -21.22 -0.49
CA GLY A 489 -11.28 -22.56 -1.00
C GLY A 489 -11.99 -23.43 0.04
N LYS A 490 -12.72 -22.81 0.96
CA LYS A 490 -13.53 -23.52 1.97
C LYS A 490 -14.82 -24.06 1.33
N PRO A 491 -15.51 -25.02 1.97
CA PRO A 491 -16.86 -25.42 1.58
C PRO A 491 -17.81 -24.21 1.62
N VAL A 492 -18.81 -24.16 0.74
CA VAL A 492 -19.75 -23.01 0.65
C VAL A 492 -20.41 -22.72 2.00
N GLY A 493 -20.87 -23.75 2.72
CA GLY A 493 -21.46 -23.60 4.07
C GLY A 493 -20.47 -23.22 5.18
N LYS A 494 -19.17 -23.18 4.90
CA LYS A 494 -18.07 -22.87 5.83
C LYS A 494 -17.34 -21.58 5.42
N GLY A 495 -18.04 -20.68 4.75
CA GLY A 495 -17.50 -19.41 4.25
C GLY A 495 -16.76 -19.51 2.91
N GLY A 496 -16.99 -20.58 2.14
CA GLY A 496 -16.53 -20.72 0.76
C GLY A 496 -17.35 -19.89 -0.23
N SER A 497 -16.73 -19.44 -1.32
CA SER A 497 -17.47 -18.78 -2.40
C SER A 497 -18.10 -19.81 -3.33
N LYS A 498 -19.34 -19.53 -3.78
CA LYS A 498 -19.92 -20.21 -4.94
C LYS A 498 -19.07 -19.93 -6.19
N GLY A 499 -19.13 -20.81 -7.19
CA GLY A 499 -18.36 -20.72 -8.43
C GLY A 499 -16.86 -21.02 -8.28
N ARG A 500 -16.33 -21.24 -7.06
CA ARG A 500 -14.88 -21.41 -6.85
C ARG A 500 -14.30 -22.65 -7.54
N THR A 501 -15.03 -23.76 -7.57
CA THR A 501 -14.55 -25.04 -8.14
C THR A 501 -14.31 -24.93 -9.65
N LYS A 502 -15.25 -24.32 -10.39
CA LYS A 502 -15.16 -24.13 -11.85
C LYS A 502 -14.26 -22.98 -12.28
N ALA A 503 -13.96 -22.04 -11.38
CA ALA A 503 -13.33 -20.77 -11.68
C ALA A 503 -12.05 -20.84 -12.53
N THR A 504 -11.17 -21.83 -12.29
CA THR A 504 -9.93 -21.96 -13.08
C THR A 504 -10.21 -22.38 -14.52
N GLY A 505 -11.03 -23.42 -14.72
CA GLY A 505 -11.39 -23.91 -16.07
C GLY A 505 -12.20 -22.88 -16.85
N PHE A 506 -13.15 -22.22 -16.18
CA PHE A 506 -13.95 -21.14 -16.76
C PHE A 506 -13.11 -19.90 -17.07
N GLY A 507 -12.22 -19.49 -16.17
CA GLY A 507 -11.28 -18.38 -16.43
C GLY A 507 -10.38 -18.61 -17.64
N GLY A 508 -9.93 -19.85 -17.84
CA GLY A 508 -9.19 -20.25 -19.04
C GLY A 508 -9.97 -20.04 -20.32
N PHE A 509 -11.22 -20.52 -20.34
CA PHE A 509 -12.13 -20.32 -21.47
C PHE A 509 -12.42 -18.83 -21.73
N LEU A 510 -12.65 -18.03 -20.70
CA LEU A 510 -12.88 -16.58 -20.81
C LEU A 510 -11.65 -15.83 -21.38
N THR A 511 -10.45 -16.25 -21.01
CA THR A 511 -9.18 -15.72 -21.54
C THR A 511 -9.09 -15.99 -23.05
N LEU A 512 -9.34 -17.23 -23.46
CA LEU A 512 -9.38 -17.61 -24.88
C LEU A 512 -10.46 -16.84 -25.64
N LYS A 513 -11.68 -16.75 -25.11
CA LYS A 513 -12.80 -16.01 -25.71
C LYS A 513 -12.43 -14.54 -25.96
N THR A 514 -11.75 -13.91 -25.00
CA THR A 514 -11.25 -12.53 -25.15
C THR A 514 -10.17 -12.44 -26.22
N MET A 515 -9.26 -13.42 -26.27
CA MET A 515 -8.20 -13.46 -27.27
C MET A 515 -8.74 -13.67 -28.70
N LEU A 516 -9.73 -14.55 -28.88
CA LEU A 516 -10.41 -14.75 -30.17
C LEU A 516 -11.13 -13.47 -30.63
N ARG A 517 -11.79 -12.76 -29.72
CA ARG A 517 -12.40 -11.45 -30.02
C ARG A 517 -11.36 -10.43 -30.49
N TYR A 518 -10.22 -10.37 -29.81
CA TYR A 518 -9.11 -9.50 -30.22
C TYR A 518 -8.66 -9.81 -31.65
N PHE A 519 -8.30 -11.06 -31.95
CA PHE A 519 -7.82 -11.45 -33.27
C PHE A 519 -8.89 -11.31 -34.37
N SER A 520 -10.17 -11.49 -34.03
CA SER A 520 -11.27 -11.20 -34.95
C SER A 520 -11.34 -9.72 -35.33
N SER A 521 -10.98 -8.81 -34.42
CA SER A 521 -10.96 -7.37 -34.65
C SER A 521 -9.71 -6.85 -35.39
N VAL A 522 -8.65 -7.66 -35.48
CA VAL A 522 -7.42 -7.30 -36.18
C VAL A 522 -7.64 -7.44 -37.68
N ASN A 523 -7.47 -6.38 -38.47
CA ASN A 523 -7.64 -6.45 -39.93
C ASN A 523 -6.52 -7.23 -40.61
N ASP A 524 -5.27 -6.94 -40.25
CA ASP A 524 -4.06 -7.53 -40.83
C ASP A 524 -3.17 -8.07 -39.70
N MET A 525 -3.09 -9.40 -39.58
CA MET A 525 -2.30 -10.07 -38.54
C MET A 525 -0.79 -9.97 -38.80
N ASP A 526 -0.34 -9.73 -40.04
CA ASP A 526 1.08 -9.57 -40.35
C ASP A 526 1.64 -8.23 -39.87
N ARG A 527 0.76 -7.23 -39.73
CA ARG A 527 1.09 -5.93 -39.14
C ARG A 527 0.90 -5.88 -37.63
N ASP A 528 0.26 -6.90 -37.06
CA ASP A 528 0.06 -7.00 -35.61
C ASP A 528 1.29 -7.60 -34.93
N ASN A 529 1.72 -7.03 -33.81
CA ASN A 529 2.93 -7.47 -33.10
C ASN A 529 2.82 -8.88 -32.52
N ILE A 530 1.59 -9.35 -32.24
CA ILE A 530 1.33 -10.72 -31.81
C ILE A 530 1.12 -11.59 -33.05
N GLY A 531 0.25 -11.15 -33.96
CA GLY A 531 -0.11 -11.88 -35.19
C GLY A 531 1.07 -12.24 -36.09
N LYS A 532 2.06 -11.34 -36.24
CA LYS A 532 3.25 -11.56 -37.09
C LYS A 532 4.15 -12.70 -36.63
N ARG A 533 3.98 -13.17 -35.40
CA ARG A 533 4.74 -14.28 -34.78
C ARG A 533 4.08 -15.63 -35.04
N LEU A 534 2.87 -15.64 -35.59
CA LEU A 534 2.05 -16.83 -35.78
C LEU A 534 2.23 -17.38 -37.20
N ASN A 535 2.08 -18.69 -37.33
CA ASN A 535 2.07 -19.33 -38.65
C ASN A 535 0.69 -19.15 -39.33
N GLU A 536 0.62 -19.40 -40.64
CA GLU A 536 -0.62 -19.23 -41.42
C GLU A 536 -1.78 -20.11 -40.93
N LYS A 537 -1.50 -21.34 -40.47
CA LYS A 537 -2.53 -22.22 -39.91
C LYS A 537 -3.16 -21.62 -38.66
N THR A 538 -2.34 -21.06 -37.78
CA THR A 538 -2.76 -20.44 -36.52
C THR A 538 -3.57 -19.18 -36.79
N LYS A 539 -3.14 -18.33 -37.72
CA LYS A 539 -3.92 -17.16 -38.17
C LYS A 539 -5.29 -17.57 -38.72
N ALA A 540 -5.34 -18.63 -39.53
CA ALA A 540 -6.60 -19.14 -40.07
C ALA A 540 -7.53 -19.67 -38.97
N VAL A 541 -7.01 -20.41 -37.98
CA VAL A 541 -7.79 -20.87 -36.83
C VAL A 541 -8.33 -19.71 -36.02
N LEU A 542 -7.52 -18.67 -35.75
CA LEU A 542 -7.95 -17.50 -34.95
C LEU A 542 -9.08 -16.68 -35.58
N ARG A 543 -9.40 -16.89 -36.87
CA ARG A 543 -10.54 -16.28 -37.57
C ARG A 543 -11.82 -17.09 -37.46
N LYS A 544 -11.75 -18.35 -37.06
CA LYS A 544 -12.94 -19.22 -36.93
C LYS A 544 -13.76 -18.81 -35.71
N PRO A 545 -15.09 -18.93 -35.76
CA PRO A 545 -15.92 -18.99 -34.56
C PRO A 545 -15.48 -20.17 -33.67
N VAL A 546 -15.59 -20.02 -32.34
CA VAL A 546 -15.18 -21.06 -31.38
C VAL A 546 -15.99 -22.36 -31.53
N GLN A 547 -17.21 -22.27 -32.08
CA GLN A 547 -18.10 -23.38 -32.43
C GLN A 547 -17.54 -24.30 -33.52
N GLU A 548 -16.69 -23.76 -34.40
CA GLU A 548 -16.12 -24.51 -35.54
C GLU A 548 -14.76 -25.14 -35.20
N MET A 549 -14.27 -24.92 -33.98
CA MET A 549 -12.97 -25.40 -33.52
C MET A 549 -13.07 -26.80 -32.91
N THR A 550 -11.92 -27.46 -32.91
CA THR A 550 -11.67 -28.72 -32.20
C THR A 550 -10.79 -28.49 -30.97
N ALA A 551 -11.10 -29.16 -29.86
CA ALA A 551 -10.34 -29.05 -28.62
C ALA A 551 -9.87 -30.41 -28.09
N GLY A 552 -8.64 -30.44 -27.58
CA GLY A 552 -8.07 -31.55 -26.84
C GLY A 552 -7.63 -31.12 -25.45
N ILE A 553 -8.06 -31.85 -24.41
CA ILE A 553 -7.84 -31.46 -23.01
C ILE A 553 -7.08 -32.55 -22.27
N GLN A 554 -5.94 -32.17 -21.69
CA GLN A 554 -5.16 -33.03 -20.81
C GLN A 554 -5.50 -32.74 -19.35
N GLY A 555 -5.92 -33.78 -18.63
CA GLY A 555 -6.25 -33.80 -17.20
C GLY A 555 -7.75 -33.98 -16.96
N GLY A 556 -8.13 -35.11 -16.34
CA GLY A 556 -9.52 -35.42 -15.97
C GLY A 556 -9.98 -34.83 -14.63
N GLY A 557 -9.16 -33.98 -14.00
CA GLY A 557 -9.50 -33.32 -12.73
C GLY A 557 -10.41 -32.09 -12.92
N ASN A 558 -10.75 -31.43 -11.81
CA ASN A 558 -11.65 -30.25 -11.78
C ASN A 558 -11.36 -29.25 -12.92
N VAL A 559 -10.11 -28.83 -13.09
CA VAL A 559 -9.78 -27.78 -14.05
C VAL A 559 -10.06 -28.22 -15.49
N GLY A 560 -9.65 -29.44 -15.86
CA GLY A 560 -9.85 -29.97 -17.20
C GLY A 560 -11.32 -30.31 -17.47
N GLU A 561 -12.02 -30.90 -16.49
CA GLU A 561 -13.45 -31.22 -16.59
C GLU A 561 -14.30 -29.96 -16.81
N TYR A 562 -14.18 -28.95 -15.93
CA TYR A 562 -14.96 -27.71 -16.08
C TYR A 562 -14.61 -27.01 -17.40
N ASN A 563 -13.33 -26.98 -17.79
CA ASN A 563 -12.94 -26.40 -19.07
C ASN A 563 -13.52 -27.16 -20.27
N ALA A 564 -13.62 -28.50 -20.19
CA ALA A 564 -14.30 -29.32 -21.19
C ALA A 564 -15.79 -28.92 -21.30
N TRP A 565 -16.49 -28.77 -20.17
CA TRP A 565 -17.88 -28.30 -20.19
C TRP A 565 -18.04 -26.92 -20.81
N GLU A 566 -17.15 -25.96 -20.52
CA GLU A 566 -17.22 -24.62 -21.13
C GLU A 566 -17.04 -24.67 -22.65
N PHE A 567 -16.09 -25.48 -23.14
CA PHE A 567 -15.93 -25.69 -24.58
C PHE A 567 -17.13 -26.38 -25.21
N TYR A 568 -17.64 -27.44 -24.58
CA TYR A 568 -18.81 -28.19 -25.04
C TYR A 568 -20.06 -27.30 -25.14
N ASN A 569 -20.34 -26.52 -24.08
CA ASN A 569 -21.47 -25.59 -24.03
C ASN A 569 -21.32 -24.43 -25.02
N ALA A 570 -20.10 -24.05 -25.35
CA ALA A 570 -19.83 -23.06 -26.40
C ALA A 570 -19.94 -23.62 -27.83
N GLY A 571 -20.16 -24.93 -27.99
CA GLY A 571 -20.29 -25.62 -29.27
C GLY A 571 -18.98 -26.13 -29.86
N THR A 572 -17.85 -26.02 -29.15
CA THR A 572 -16.55 -26.53 -29.60
C THR A 572 -16.53 -28.05 -29.58
N LYS A 573 -15.99 -28.66 -30.64
CA LYS A 573 -15.92 -30.12 -30.76
C LYS A 573 -14.74 -30.66 -29.96
N ILE A 574 -15.01 -31.31 -28.83
CA ILE A 574 -13.97 -31.97 -28.03
C ILE A 574 -13.61 -33.30 -28.69
N THR A 575 -12.41 -33.44 -29.22
CA THR A 575 -12.00 -34.67 -29.93
C THR A 575 -11.03 -35.53 -29.13
N LEU A 576 -10.41 -34.97 -28.09
CA LEU A 576 -9.42 -35.64 -27.24
C LEU A 576 -9.64 -35.28 -25.77
N LEU A 577 -9.66 -36.30 -24.90
CA LEU A 577 -9.53 -36.15 -23.45
C LEU A 577 -8.46 -37.13 -22.96
N GLN A 578 -7.52 -36.68 -22.14
CA GLN A 578 -6.50 -37.55 -21.54
C GLN A 578 -6.51 -37.42 -20.02
N ASP A 579 -6.33 -38.53 -19.32
CA ASP A 579 -5.97 -38.52 -17.91
C ASP A 579 -4.85 -39.54 -17.62
N ALA A 580 -4.17 -39.41 -16.49
CA ALA A 580 -3.09 -40.31 -16.09
C ALA A 580 -3.37 -40.96 -14.73
N VAL A 581 -3.15 -42.28 -14.66
CA VAL A 581 -3.38 -43.07 -13.45
C VAL A 581 -2.12 -43.82 -13.04
N PRO A 582 -1.85 -43.97 -11.73
CA PRO A 582 -0.81 -44.87 -11.28
C PRO A 582 -1.21 -46.33 -11.54
N GLU A 583 -0.31 -47.10 -12.12
CA GLU A 583 -0.43 -48.54 -12.32
C GLU A 583 0.86 -49.23 -11.89
N ASP A 584 0.76 -50.47 -11.39
CA ASP A 584 1.93 -51.30 -11.17
C ASP A 584 2.42 -51.88 -12.50
N VAL A 585 3.61 -51.44 -12.92
CA VAL A 585 4.31 -51.93 -14.10
C VAL A 585 5.62 -52.56 -13.64
N ASN A 586 5.67 -53.90 -13.61
CA ASN A 586 6.83 -54.69 -13.21
C ASN A 586 7.34 -54.41 -11.77
N GLY A 587 6.43 -54.21 -10.81
CA GLY A 587 6.78 -53.95 -9.41
C GLY A 587 7.15 -52.48 -9.14
N LYS A 588 6.84 -51.58 -10.07
CA LYS A 588 7.05 -50.13 -9.96
C LYS A 588 5.76 -49.40 -10.30
N THR A 589 5.37 -48.45 -9.46
CA THR A 589 4.25 -47.57 -9.76
C THR A 589 4.63 -46.61 -10.89
N GLU A 590 4.06 -46.79 -12.06
CA GLU A 590 4.21 -45.91 -13.22
C GLU A 590 2.88 -45.20 -13.53
N TYR A 591 2.95 -43.93 -13.93
CA TYR A 591 1.77 -43.20 -14.37
C TYR A 591 1.48 -43.46 -15.85
N VAL A 592 0.41 -44.20 -16.12
CA VAL A 592 -0.03 -44.59 -17.46
C VAL A 592 -1.14 -43.64 -17.93
N SER A 593 -1.08 -43.22 -19.20
CA SER A 593 -2.06 -42.28 -19.77
C SER A 593 -3.18 -43.01 -20.51
N TYR A 594 -4.41 -42.61 -20.24
CA TYR A 594 -5.62 -43.08 -20.92
C TYR A 594 -6.22 -41.92 -21.71
N THR A 595 -6.26 -42.07 -23.04
CA THR A 595 -6.72 -41.04 -23.96
C THR A 595 -8.00 -41.49 -24.64
N LEU A 596 -9.09 -40.75 -24.46
CA LEU A 596 -10.30 -40.85 -25.26
C LEU A 596 -10.10 -40.04 -26.54
N TYR A 597 -10.35 -40.67 -27.69
CA TYR A 597 -10.23 -40.03 -29.00
C TYR A 597 -11.47 -40.29 -29.84
N ASN A 598 -12.08 -39.22 -30.34
CA ASN A 598 -13.17 -39.28 -31.32
C ASN A 598 -13.10 -38.08 -32.27
N PRO A 599 -12.72 -38.25 -33.56
CA PRO A 599 -12.64 -37.14 -34.51
C PRO A 599 -14.00 -36.50 -34.81
N SER A 600 -15.10 -37.22 -34.61
CA SER A 600 -16.46 -36.69 -34.76
C SER A 600 -16.90 -35.85 -33.56
N GLY A 601 -16.20 -35.94 -32.43
CA GLY A 601 -16.51 -35.27 -31.17
C GLY A 601 -16.94 -36.25 -30.08
N ILE A 602 -16.44 -36.03 -28.86
CA ILE A 602 -16.81 -36.74 -27.64
C ILE A 602 -18.04 -36.05 -27.05
N ASN A 603 -19.14 -36.79 -26.92
CA ASN A 603 -20.35 -36.28 -26.28
C ASN A 603 -20.16 -36.31 -24.75
N LEU A 604 -20.03 -35.14 -24.13
CA LEU A 604 -19.80 -35.03 -22.69
C LEU A 604 -21.01 -35.42 -21.84
N GLU A 605 -22.24 -35.19 -22.32
CA GLU A 605 -23.45 -35.60 -21.60
C GLU A 605 -23.54 -37.12 -21.48
N LEU A 606 -23.22 -37.83 -22.57
CA LEU A 606 -23.11 -39.29 -22.55
C LEU A 606 -21.90 -39.75 -21.73
N LEU A 607 -20.74 -39.10 -21.86
CA LEU A 607 -19.57 -39.46 -21.05
C LEU A 607 -19.91 -39.38 -19.56
N ASP A 608 -20.62 -38.33 -19.14
CA ASP A 608 -21.00 -38.11 -17.74
C ASP A 608 -22.02 -39.11 -17.20
N GLN A 609 -22.88 -39.65 -18.07
CA GLN A 609 -23.82 -40.72 -17.71
C GLN A 609 -23.13 -42.07 -17.56
N TYR A 610 -22.06 -42.31 -18.32
CA TYR A 610 -21.42 -43.62 -18.46
C TYR A 610 -20.02 -43.72 -17.81
N LEU A 611 -19.53 -42.63 -17.22
CA LEU A 611 -18.34 -42.57 -16.39
C LEU A 611 -18.77 -42.23 -14.97
N ALA A 612 -18.47 -43.11 -14.03
CA ALA A 612 -18.78 -42.87 -12.63
C ALA A 612 -18.09 -41.60 -12.10
N ARG A 613 -18.70 -41.01 -11.07
CA ARG A 613 -18.14 -39.87 -10.36
C ARG A 613 -17.37 -40.36 -9.13
N MET A 614 -16.21 -39.77 -8.88
CA MET A 614 -15.51 -39.87 -7.61
C MET A 614 -16.39 -39.32 -6.47
N PRO A 615 -16.15 -39.71 -5.20
CA PRO A 615 -16.92 -39.20 -4.05
C PRO A 615 -16.91 -37.67 -3.88
N ASP A 616 -15.89 -37.00 -4.42
CA ASP A 616 -15.78 -35.53 -4.42
C ASP A 616 -16.43 -34.85 -5.64
N GLY A 617 -17.14 -35.63 -6.47
CA GLY A 617 -17.90 -35.18 -7.63
C GLY A 617 -17.12 -35.11 -8.94
N ARG A 618 -15.81 -35.38 -8.96
CA ARG A 618 -15.00 -35.39 -10.20
C ARG A 618 -15.29 -36.62 -11.07
N TRP A 619 -14.94 -36.58 -12.34
CA TRP A 619 -14.86 -37.80 -13.15
C TRP A 619 -13.91 -38.83 -12.54
N GLU A 620 -14.31 -40.10 -12.57
CA GLU A 620 -13.35 -41.20 -12.41
C GLU A 620 -12.34 -41.20 -13.57
N PRO A 621 -11.15 -41.81 -13.38
CA PRO A 621 -10.18 -41.86 -14.45
C PRO A 621 -10.72 -42.56 -15.71
N PHE A 622 -10.34 -42.05 -16.90
CA PHE A 622 -10.91 -42.52 -18.17
C PHE A 622 -10.70 -44.01 -18.48
N LYS A 623 -9.82 -44.71 -17.77
CA LYS A 623 -9.72 -46.17 -17.84
C LYS A 623 -11.01 -46.90 -17.45
N ASN A 624 -11.86 -46.26 -16.65
CA ASN A 624 -13.12 -46.83 -16.14
C ASN A 624 -14.33 -46.50 -17.03
N VAL A 625 -14.13 -45.84 -18.17
CA VAL A 625 -15.23 -45.54 -19.12
C VAL A 625 -15.87 -46.85 -19.59
N SER A 626 -17.20 -46.91 -19.54
CA SER A 626 -17.92 -48.14 -19.89
C SER A 626 -17.75 -48.54 -21.36
N GLN A 627 -17.72 -49.85 -21.62
CA GLN A 627 -17.66 -50.39 -22.98
C GLN A 627 -18.90 -49.99 -23.82
N GLU A 628 -20.05 -49.82 -23.17
CA GLU A 628 -21.28 -49.37 -23.81
C GLU A 628 -21.13 -47.97 -24.40
N PHE A 629 -20.53 -47.04 -23.66
CA PHE A 629 -20.23 -45.69 -24.16
C PHE A 629 -19.30 -45.74 -25.39
N LEU A 630 -18.23 -46.53 -25.34
CA LEU A 630 -17.27 -46.65 -26.44
C LEU A 630 -17.95 -47.18 -27.71
N ASN A 631 -18.76 -48.23 -27.57
CA ASN A 631 -19.49 -48.84 -28.68
C ASN A 631 -20.54 -47.88 -29.28
N ARG A 632 -21.29 -47.18 -28.42
CA ARG A 632 -22.39 -46.30 -28.83
C ARG A 632 -21.92 -45.00 -29.49
N THR A 633 -20.78 -44.47 -29.05
CA THR A 633 -20.25 -43.18 -29.56
C THR A 633 -19.17 -43.35 -30.62
N GLY A 634 -18.62 -44.55 -30.78
CA GLY A 634 -17.43 -44.78 -31.62
C GLY A 634 -16.14 -44.17 -31.04
N THR A 635 -16.16 -43.73 -29.78
CA THR A 635 -14.99 -43.18 -29.10
C THR A 635 -13.98 -44.28 -28.81
N ARG A 636 -12.71 -44.03 -29.07
CA ARG A 636 -11.62 -44.98 -28.80
C ARG A 636 -10.96 -44.64 -27.47
N LEU A 637 -10.84 -45.63 -26.59
CA LEU A 637 -10.00 -45.54 -25.39
C LEU A 637 -8.61 -46.10 -25.72
N ILE A 638 -7.58 -45.29 -25.56
CA ILE A 638 -6.20 -45.62 -25.90
C ILE A 638 -5.35 -45.57 -24.63
N ARG A 639 -4.83 -46.72 -24.20
CA ARG A 639 -3.76 -46.80 -23.21
C ARG A 639 -2.44 -46.48 -23.92
N SER A 640 -1.74 -45.44 -23.48
CA SER A 640 -0.58 -44.90 -24.19
C SER A 640 0.45 -44.29 -23.24
N ASP A 641 1.61 -43.92 -23.80
CA ASP A 641 2.56 -43.06 -23.11
C ASP A 641 2.04 -41.61 -23.00
N LYS A 642 2.80 -40.77 -22.28
CA LYS A 642 2.45 -39.35 -22.08
C LYS A 642 2.57 -38.51 -23.36
N LYS A 643 3.21 -39.03 -24.43
CA LYS A 643 3.54 -38.25 -25.64
C LYS A 643 2.39 -38.28 -26.65
N LEU A 644 1.62 -39.37 -26.71
CA LEU A 644 0.60 -39.58 -27.72
C LEU A 644 -0.44 -38.45 -27.81
N PHE A 645 -0.93 -37.92 -26.68
CA PHE A 645 -1.91 -36.83 -26.69
C PHE A 645 -1.43 -35.59 -27.45
N TRP A 646 -0.13 -35.30 -27.41
CA TRP A 646 0.44 -34.11 -28.04
C TRP A 646 0.52 -34.22 -29.57
N THR A 647 0.54 -35.44 -30.11
CA THR A 647 0.72 -35.70 -31.56
C THR A 647 -0.57 -35.60 -32.37
N TYR A 648 -1.72 -35.88 -31.75
CA TYR A 648 -3.02 -35.73 -32.41
C TYR A 648 -3.35 -34.24 -32.65
N HIS A 649 -3.83 -33.93 -33.86
CA HIS A 649 -4.22 -32.58 -34.24
C HIS A 649 -5.51 -32.15 -33.55
N THR A 650 -5.50 -30.92 -33.00
CA THR A 650 -6.67 -30.16 -32.56
C THR A 650 -6.38 -28.67 -32.72
N ASP A 651 -7.38 -27.86 -33.06
CA ASP A 651 -7.22 -26.40 -33.15
C ASP A 651 -6.73 -25.82 -31.80
N ILE A 652 -7.29 -26.31 -30.69
CA ILE A 652 -6.96 -25.92 -29.32
C ILE A 652 -6.45 -27.12 -28.52
N LYS A 653 -5.29 -27.01 -27.87
CA LYS A 653 -4.84 -27.95 -26.81
C LYS A 653 -4.83 -27.27 -25.46
N VAL A 654 -5.27 -27.99 -24.43
CA VAL A 654 -5.31 -27.52 -23.04
C VAL A 654 -4.41 -28.38 -22.17
N ALA A 655 -3.43 -27.76 -21.52
CA ALA A 655 -2.57 -28.42 -20.54
C ALA A 655 -3.11 -28.16 -19.13
N ALA A 656 -3.85 -29.11 -18.54
CA ALA A 656 -4.52 -28.95 -17.24
C ALA A 656 -4.17 -30.05 -16.20
N ALA A 657 -3.07 -30.78 -16.40
CA ALA A 657 -2.64 -31.87 -15.52
C ALA A 657 -1.55 -31.46 -14.51
N THR A 658 -0.28 -31.47 -14.92
CA THR A 658 0.89 -31.18 -14.07
C THR A 658 1.86 -30.22 -14.76
N GLU A 659 2.85 -29.76 -14.00
CA GLU A 659 4.02 -29.02 -14.49
C GLU A 659 4.87 -29.85 -15.46
N ASN A 660 5.67 -29.16 -16.28
CA ASN A 660 6.70 -29.71 -17.18
C ASN A 660 6.23 -30.87 -18.08
N VAL A 661 4.96 -30.84 -18.53
CA VAL A 661 4.39 -31.85 -19.43
C VAL A 661 4.81 -31.66 -20.90
N ILE A 662 5.21 -30.44 -21.27
CA ILE A 662 5.78 -30.12 -22.58
C ILE A 662 7.22 -29.64 -22.36
N THR A 663 8.17 -30.43 -22.83
CA THR A 663 9.61 -30.20 -22.72
C THR A 663 10.24 -30.16 -24.10
N SER A 664 11.54 -29.89 -24.19
CA SER A 664 12.27 -29.95 -25.46
C SER A 664 12.17 -31.30 -26.16
N GLU A 665 11.84 -32.38 -25.43
CA GLU A 665 11.71 -33.73 -26.00
C GLU A 665 10.43 -33.97 -26.80
N ASN A 666 9.34 -33.23 -26.51
CA ASN A 666 8.04 -33.41 -27.16
C ASN A 666 7.46 -32.12 -27.78
N ALA A 667 8.05 -30.95 -27.57
CA ALA A 667 7.58 -29.69 -28.14
C ALA A 667 7.42 -29.74 -29.68
N GLU A 668 8.32 -30.46 -30.37
CA GLU A 668 8.25 -30.66 -31.82
C GLU A 668 7.02 -31.48 -32.24
N SER A 669 6.55 -32.41 -31.41
CA SER A 669 5.40 -33.26 -31.72
C SER A 669 4.06 -32.63 -31.36
N VAL A 670 4.05 -31.51 -30.61
CA VAL A 670 2.81 -30.76 -30.27
C VAL A 670 2.13 -30.29 -31.55
N ASN A 671 0.91 -30.78 -31.78
CA ASN A 671 0.15 -30.57 -33.01
C ASN A 671 -1.14 -29.78 -32.73
N CYS A 672 -1.03 -28.46 -32.61
CA CYS A 672 -2.15 -27.54 -32.44
C CYS A 672 -1.79 -26.13 -32.88
N GLU A 673 -2.80 -25.27 -33.01
CA GLU A 673 -2.63 -23.85 -33.33
C GLU A 673 -2.69 -22.97 -32.08
N ILE A 674 -3.49 -23.35 -31.08
CA ILE A 674 -3.65 -22.63 -29.81
C ILE A 674 -3.34 -23.57 -28.64
N LEU A 675 -2.46 -23.14 -27.74
CA LEU A 675 -2.12 -23.87 -26.52
C LEU A 675 -2.51 -23.05 -25.29
N LEU A 676 -3.45 -23.58 -24.50
CA LEU A 676 -4.01 -22.96 -23.30
C LEU A 676 -3.42 -23.62 -22.04
N GLU A 677 -2.66 -22.86 -21.25
CA GLU A 677 -2.01 -23.37 -20.05
C GLU A 677 -2.90 -23.23 -18.81
N LEU A 678 -3.51 -24.32 -18.34
CA LEU A 678 -4.32 -24.31 -17.12
C LEU A 678 -3.62 -24.91 -15.90
N ALA A 679 -2.60 -25.75 -16.10
CA ALA A 679 -1.64 -26.14 -15.09
C ALA A 679 -0.63 -25.00 -14.82
N ASN A 680 0.16 -25.09 -13.75
CA ASN A 680 1.27 -24.16 -13.51
C ASN A 680 2.54 -24.69 -14.20
N CYS A 681 3.22 -23.85 -14.96
CA CYS A 681 4.42 -24.20 -15.73
C CYS A 681 4.32 -25.53 -16.50
N PRO A 682 3.28 -25.76 -17.34
CA PRO A 682 3.19 -26.98 -18.13
C PRO A 682 4.26 -27.04 -19.23
N ILE A 683 4.83 -25.91 -19.65
CA ILE A 683 5.84 -25.78 -20.70
C ILE A 683 7.17 -25.34 -20.09
N THR A 684 8.28 -26.01 -20.44
CA THR A 684 9.62 -25.55 -20.03
C THR A 684 10.11 -24.37 -20.89
N PRO A 685 11.00 -23.49 -20.39
CA PRO A 685 11.51 -22.36 -21.17
C PRO A 685 12.12 -22.74 -22.52
N GLU A 686 12.73 -23.92 -22.63
CA GLU A 686 13.28 -24.44 -23.88
C GLU A 686 12.18 -24.85 -24.86
N ALA A 687 11.14 -25.52 -24.36
CA ALA A 687 9.97 -25.91 -25.15
C ALA A 687 9.18 -24.69 -25.65
N ASP A 688 9.07 -23.65 -24.82
CA ASP A 688 8.42 -22.39 -25.15
C ASP A 688 9.03 -21.76 -26.42
N LYS A 689 10.37 -21.76 -26.51
CA LYS A 689 11.11 -21.29 -27.70
C LYS A 689 10.84 -22.13 -28.95
N ILE A 690 10.71 -23.45 -28.82
CA ILE A 690 10.39 -24.35 -29.94
C ILE A 690 8.97 -24.06 -30.45
N LEU A 691 7.99 -24.00 -29.55
CA LEU A 691 6.59 -23.75 -29.89
C LEU A 691 6.37 -22.36 -30.49
N MET A 692 7.06 -21.33 -29.99
CA MET A 692 7.06 -20.00 -30.58
C MET A 692 7.62 -19.98 -32.00
N LYS A 693 8.71 -20.71 -32.27
CA LYS A 693 9.26 -20.85 -33.64
C LYS A 693 8.29 -21.58 -34.58
N LYS A 694 7.52 -22.53 -34.05
CA LYS A 694 6.43 -23.19 -34.79
C LYS A 694 5.27 -22.24 -35.09
N GLY A 695 5.21 -21.06 -34.47
CA GLY A 695 4.16 -20.06 -34.68
C GLY A 695 2.82 -20.43 -34.05
N ILE A 696 2.84 -21.21 -32.96
CA ILE A 696 1.67 -21.58 -32.15
C ILE A 696 1.35 -20.45 -31.18
N LEU A 697 0.07 -20.14 -30.98
CA LEU A 697 -0.36 -19.16 -29.98
C LEU A 697 -0.37 -19.80 -28.59
N ILE A 698 0.51 -19.35 -27.70
CA ILE A 698 0.56 -19.80 -26.30
C ILE A 698 -0.15 -18.77 -25.40
N ILE A 699 -1.19 -19.21 -24.71
CA ILE A 699 -1.88 -18.39 -23.69
C ILE A 699 -1.31 -18.81 -22.31
N PRO A 700 -0.52 -17.93 -21.67
CA PRO A 700 0.33 -18.32 -20.54
C PRO A 700 -0.46 -18.58 -19.26
N ASP A 701 0.04 -19.51 -18.45
CA ASP A 701 -0.54 -20.00 -17.21
C ASP A 701 -0.88 -18.91 -16.20
N VAL A 702 0.04 -17.96 -15.98
CA VAL A 702 -0.13 -16.82 -15.06
C VAL A 702 -1.32 -15.92 -15.42
N LEU A 703 -1.83 -16.02 -16.64
CA LEU A 703 -3.07 -15.37 -17.08
C LEU A 703 -4.22 -16.39 -17.12
N ALA A 704 -4.09 -17.46 -17.92
CA ALA A 704 -5.19 -18.37 -18.25
C ALA A 704 -5.79 -19.07 -17.02
N ASN A 705 -4.97 -19.50 -16.06
CA ASN A 705 -5.44 -20.21 -14.87
C ASN A 705 -5.76 -19.28 -13.68
N ALA A 706 -5.70 -17.96 -13.87
CA ALA A 706 -5.90 -16.97 -12.81
C ALA A 706 -7.34 -16.87 -12.30
N GLY A 707 -8.31 -17.52 -12.96
CA GLY A 707 -9.70 -17.51 -12.50
C GLY A 707 -9.88 -18.10 -11.09
N GLY A 708 -9.11 -19.15 -10.77
CA GLY A 708 -9.12 -19.74 -9.43
C GLY A 708 -8.69 -18.76 -8.33
N VAL A 709 -7.63 -17.97 -8.57
CA VAL A 709 -7.19 -16.98 -7.58
C VAL A 709 -8.11 -15.76 -7.52
N THR A 710 -8.76 -15.44 -8.63
CA THR A 710 -9.79 -14.38 -8.72
C THR A 710 -11.00 -14.70 -7.85
N VAL A 711 -11.56 -15.90 -7.95
CA VAL A 711 -12.68 -16.29 -7.08
C VAL A 711 -12.22 -16.53 -5.63
N SER A 712 -10.96 -16.94 -5.41
CA SER A 712 -10.40 -16.91 -4.04
C SER A 712 -10.33 -15.50 -3.46
N TYR A 713 -10.03 -14.47 -4.26
CA TYR A 713 -10.08 -13.08 -3.81
C TYR A 713 -11.51 -12.66 -3.46
N PHE A 714 -12.49 -13.04 -4.28
CA PHE A 714 -13.91 -12.82 -3.98
C PHE A 714 -14.34 -13.53 -2.69
N GLU A 715 -13.91 -14.78 -2.47
CA GLU A 715 -14.16 -15.49 -1.21
C GLU A 715 -13.58 -14.75 -0.02
N TRP A 716 -12.37 -14.22 -0.14
CA TRP A 716 -11.72 -13.46 0.92
C TRP A 716 -12.49 -12.17 1.26
N LEU A 717 -12.95 -11.43 0.24
CA LEU A 717 -13.81 -10.26 0.43
C LEU A 717 -15.13 -10.62 1.13
N GLN A 718 -15.81 -11.66 0.66
CA GLN A 718 -17.07 -12.15 1.25
C GLN A 718 -16.90 -12.51 2.73
N ASN A 719 -15.77 -13.14 3.11
CA ASN A 719 -15.47 -13.48 4.51
C ASN A 719 -15.12 -12.25 5.37
N ILE A 720 -14.52 -11.20 4.80
CA ILE A 720 -14.27 -9.94 5.52
C ILE A 720 -15.59 -9.19 5.75
N GLU A 721 -16.46 -9.19 4.74
CA GLU A 721 -17.73 -8.45 4.76
C GLU A 721 -18.85 -9.20 5.49
N GLY A 722 -18.75 -10.53 5.62
CA GLY A 722 -19.81 -11.39 6.13
C GLY A 722 -21.02 -11.49 5.18
N ARG A 723 -20.81 -11.23 3.87
CA ARG A 723 -21.86 -11.25 2.84
C ARG A 723 -21.41 -12.14 1.70
N TYR A 724 -22.22 -13.16 1.37
CA TYR A 724 -21.90 -14.13 0.32
C TYR A 724 -22.72 -13.86 -0.94
N TRP A 725 -22.09 -14.03 -2.10
CA TRP A 725 -22.67 -13.68 -3.39
C TRP A 725 -23.26 -14.90 -4.09
N SER A 726 -24.20 -14.66 -5.01
CA SER A 726 -24.71 -15.72 -5.89
C SER A 726 -23.64 -16.14 -6.89
N GLU A 727 -23.72 -17.38 -7.37
CA GLU A 727 -22.79 -17.91 -8.38
C GLU A 727 -22.80 -17.07 -9.66
N ILE A 728 -23.98 -16.67 -10.13
CA ILE A 728 -24.14 -15.80 -11.30
C ILE A 728 -23.36 -14.47 -11.12
N SER A 729 -23.41 -13.89 -9.93
CA SER A 729 -22.68 -12.64 -9.64
C SER A 729 -21.17 -12.87 -9.66
N VAL A 730 -20.71 -13.97 -9.05
CA VAL A 730 -19.30 -14.39 -9.05
C VAL A 730 -18.80 -14.61 -10.48
N ASP A 731 -19.57 -15.32 -11.30
CA ASP A 731 -19.23 -15.63 -12.70
C ASP A 731 -19.12 -14.36 -13.55
N LYS A 732 -20.07 -13.42 -13.39
CA LYS A 732 -20.03 -12.13 -14.10
C LYS A 732 -18.82 -11.30 -13.71
N MET A 733 -18.51 -11.22 -12.41
CA MET A 733 -17.32 -10.51 -11.93
C MET A 733 -16.03 -11.18 -12.40
N LEU A 734 -16.02 -12.51 -12.49
CA LEU A 734 -14.90 -13.28 -13.02
C LEU A 734 -14.72 -12.99 -14.53
N GLU A 735 -15.79 -13.02 -15.33
CA GLU A 735 -15.75 -12.69 -16.77
C GLU A 735 -15.22 -11.28 -17.00
N GLU A 736 -15.75 -10.28 -16.29
CA GLU A 736 -15.28 -8.89 -16.40
C GLU A 736 -13.77 -8.81 -16.10
N ARG A 737 -13.34 -9.43 -15.01
CA ARG A 737 -11.94 -9.37 -14.58
C ARG A 737 -10.99 -10.08 -15.53
N MET A 738 -11.30 -11.31 -15.95
CA MET A 738 -10.48 -12.06 -16.89
C MET A 738 -10.39 -11.33 -18.24
N SER A 739 -11.48 -10.72 -18.70
CA SER A 739 -11.50 -9.99 -19.98
C SER A 739 -10.62 -8.73 -19.94
N VAL A 740 -10.76 -7.90 -18.91
CA VAL A 740 -9.98 -6.65 -18.76
C VAL A 740 -8.48 -6.93 -18.68
N GLU A 741 -8.08 -7.94 -17.92
CA GLU A 741 -6.66 -8.23 -17.71
C GLU A 741 -6.05 -8.98 -18.90
N THR A 742 -6.83 -9.79 -19.62
CA THR A 742 -6.40 -10.36 -20.90
C THR A 742 -6.13 -9.25 -21.93
N GLN A 743 -7.01 -8.24 -21.99
CA GLN A 743 -6.80 -7.07 -22.85
C GLN A 743 -5.55 -6.28 -22.44
N SER A 744 -5.31 -6.13 -21.13
CA SER A 744 -4.10 -5.47 -20.63
C SER A 744 -2.83 -6.21 -21.04
N VAL A 745 -2.83 -7.55 -21.03
CA VAL A 745 -1.69 -8.35 -21.52
C VAL A 745 -1.50 -8.19 -23.03
N ILE A 746 -2.58 -8.18 -23.81
CA ILE A 746 -2.52 -7.88 -25.25
C ILE A 746 -1.87 -6.52 -25.49
N ASP A 747 -2.31 -5.48 -24.77
CA ASP A 747 -1.80 -4.12 -24.95
C ASP A 747 -0.30 -4.02 -24.61
N ILE A 748 0.15 -4.75 -23.58
CA ILE A 748 1.58 -4.84 -23.22
C ILE A 748 2.37 -5.59 -24.30
N ALA A 749 1.86 -6.72 -24.80
CA ALA A 749 2.49 -7.48 -25.88
C ALA A 749 2.70 -6.60 -27.11
N LYS A 750 1.69 -5.82 -27.48
CA LYS A 750 1.78 -4.84 -28.57
C LYS A 750 2.76 -3.72 -28.27
N LYS A 751 2.72 -3.15 -27.07
CA LYS A 751 3.55 -2.01 -26.67
C LYS A 751 5.04 -2.35 -26.73
N TYR A 752 5.42 -3.50 -26.16
CA TYR A 752 6.82 -3.92 -26.06
C TYR A 752 7.27 -4.82 -27.21
N ASP A 753 6.36 -5.19 -28.11
CA ASP A 753 6.61 -6.13 -29.21
C ASP A 753 7.22 -7.45 -28.70
N VAL A 754 6.49 -8.10 -27.80
CA VAL A 754 6.87 -9.37 -27.16
C VAL A 754 5.72 -10.38 -27.25
N ASP A 755 5.99 -11.65 -26.95
CA ASP A 755 4.96 -12.67 -26.82
C ASP A 755 4.07 -12.47 -25.57
N LEU A 756 2.96 -13.22 -25.49
CA LEU A 756 1.99 -13.09 -24.42
C LEU A 756 2.54 -13.46 -23.04
N ARG A 757 3.49 -14.41 -22.95
CA ARG A 757 4.10 -14.79 -21.67
C ARG A 757 4.97 -13.65 -21.16
N GLN A 758 5.87 -13.14 -21.99
CA GLN A 758 6.69 -11.97 -21.64
C GLN A 758 5.81 -10.77 -21.28
N ALA A 759 4.75 -10.52 -22.04
CA ALA A 759 3.83 -9.43 -21.76
C ALA A 759 3.15 -9.56 -20.39
N ALA A 760 2.69 -10.77 -20.03
CA ALA A 760 2.11 -11.04 -18.72
C ALA A 760 3.13 -10.78 -17.60
N PHE A 761 4.38 -11.24 -17.76
CA PHE A 761 5.43 -10.97 -16.78
C PHE A 761 5.76 -9.47 -16.68
N ILE A 762 5.89 -8.74 -17.80
CA ILE A 762 6.12 -7.29 -17.81
C ILE A 762 5.00 -6.55 -17.06
N LEU A 763 3.74 -6.87 -17.35
CA LEU A 763 2.59 -6.26 -16.67
C LEU A 763 2.68 -6.48 -15.15
N SER A 764 2.97 -7.71 -14.73
CA SER A 764 3.11 -8.07 -13.32
C SER A 764 4.27 -7.37 -12.64
N LEU A 765 5.44 -7.37 -13.25
CA LEU A 765 6.63 -6.75 -12.69
C LEU A 765 6.44 -5.24 -12.56
N ALA A 766 5.84 -4.57 -13.55
CA ALA A 766 5.49 -3.15 -13.45
C ALA A 766 4.59 -2.89 -12.25
N ARG A 767 3.55 -3.70 -12.10
CA ARG A 767 2.56 -3.64 -11.01
C ARG A 767 3.15 -3.90 -9.62
N ILE A 768 4.12 -4.82 -9.50
CA ILE A 768 4.82 -5.11 -8.23
C ILE A 768 5.86 -4.02 -7.93
N ALA A 769 6.67 -3.65 -8.92
CA ALA A 769 7.70 -2.63 -8.79
C ALA A 769 7.10 -1.28 -8.38
N ASN A 770 5.99 -0.87 -8.98
CA ASN A 770 5.29 0.37 -8.61
C ASN A 770 4.84 0.34 -7.15
N ALA A 771 4.30 -0.79 -6.69
CA ALA A 771 3.90 -0.94 -5.29
C ALA A 771 5.10 -0.89 -4.33
N GLU A 772 6.22 -1.51 -4.68
CA GLU A 772 7.46 -1.43 -3.89
C GLU A 772 8.07 -0.03 -3.88
N ILE A 773 8.07 0.67 -5.02
CA ILE A 773 8.58 2.04 -5.12
C ILE A 773 7.71 2.98 -4.28
N ALA A 774 6.37 2.87 -4.38
CA ALA A 774 5.44 3.64 -3.58
C ALA A 774 5.65 3.38 -2.09
N ARG A 775 5.74 2.10 -1.69
CA ARG A 775 6.03 1.70 -0.30
C ARG A 775 7.36 2.27 0.19
N ASN A 776 8.43 2.17 -0.60
CA ASN A 776 9.75 2.67 -0.23
C ASN A 776 9.81 4.20 -0.20
N ARG A 777 9.04 4.89 -1.04
CA ARG A 777 8.89 6.35 -0.99
C ARG A 777 8.13 6.76 0.27
N ILE A 778 7.03 6.08 0.60
CA ILE A 778 6.28 6.30 1.84
C ILE A 778 7.14 5.98 3.06
N LEU A 779 7.93 4.89 3.04
CA LEU A 779 8.80 4.53 4.15
C LEU A 779 9.96 5.51 4.29
N ARG A 780 10.59 5.93 3.18
CA ARG A 780 11.61 6.98 3.19
C ARG A 780 11.05 8.32 3.61
N PHE A 781 9.84 8.67 3.19
CA PHE A 781 9.14 9.85 3.65
C PHE A 781 8.79 9.72 5.12
N ALA A 782 8.28 8.59 5.61
CA ALA A 782 7.98 8.37 7.03
C ALA A 782 9.23 8.37 7.89
N LEU A 783 10.36 7.82 7.40
CA LEU A 783 11.66 7.87 8.07
C LEU A 783 12.26 9.26 8.03
N TRP A 784 12.17 9.96 6.90
CA TRP A 784 12.58 11.34 6.73
C TRP A 784 11.73 12.26 7.60
N PHE A 785 10.41 12.12 7.59
CA PHE A 785 9.45 12.78 8.47
C PHE A 785 9.79 12.45 9.92
N LYS A 786 10.01 11.20 10.30
CA LYS A 786 10.43 10.81 11.66
C LYS A 786 11.82 11.33 12.04
N LYS A 787 12.71 11.59 11.08
CA LYS A 787 14.07 12.14 11.27
C LYS A 787 14.05 13.68 11.31
N VAL A 788 13.20 14.32 10.52
CA VAL A 788 12.91 15.75 10.49
C VAL A 788 12.12 16.15 11.73
N PHE A 789 11.18 15.32 12.19
CA PHE A 789 10.43 15.51 13.44
C PHE A 789 11.12 14.95 14.68
N LYS A 790 12.26 14.25 14.54
CA LYS A 790 13.20 14.02 15.66
C LYS A 790 14.29 15.09 15.75
N SER A 791 14.61 15.77 14.65
CA SER A 791 15.57 16.89 14.62
C SER A 791 14.89 18.25 14.78
N GLN A 792 13.58 18.33 14.53
CA GLN A 792 12.73 19.21 15.30
C GLN A 792 12.62 18.57 16.68
N LYS A 793 13.30 19.16 17.66
CA LYS A 793 12.64 19.29 18.97
C LYS A 793 11.18 19.67 18.67
N PRO A 794 10.15 19.10 19.35
CA PRO A 794 8.82 19.68 19.29
C PRO A 794 8.98 21.18 19.40
N TYR A 795 8.22 21.98 18.65
CA TYR A 795 8.29 23.44 18.70
C TYR A 795 8.28 23.89 20.18
N GLU A 796 9.47 23.97 20.78
CA GLU A 796 9.75 24.25 22.18
C GLU A 796 9.68 25.76 22.17
N GLY A 797 8.48 26.22 22.50
CA GLY A 797 8.03 27.57 22.25
C GLY A 797 6.51 27.74 22.43
N TYR A 798 5.74 26.65 22.51
CA TYR A 798 4.36 26.70 23.04
C TYR A 798 3.98 25.52 23.96
N GLY A 799 4.88 24.54 24.13
CA GLY A 799 4.77 23.49 25.16
C GLY A 799 5.03 23.99 26.59
N GLU A 800 5.49 25.23 26.76
CA GLU A 800 5.71 25.86 28.07
C GLU A 800 4.41 26.40 28.71
N LEU A 801 3.23 26.15 28.10
CA LEU A 801 1.91 26.47 28.69
C LEU A 801 0.96 25.25 28.84
N GLY A 802 1.42 24.02 28.61
CA GLY A 802 0.81 22.80 29.18
C GLY A 802 -0.70 22.52 29.04
N LEU A 803 -1.42 22.90 27.97
CA LEU A 803 -2.91 22.78 27.97
C LEU A 803 -3.62 22.41 26.63
N TYR A 804 -3.04 21.67 25.66
CA TYR A 804 -3.83 21.20 24.49
C TYR A 804 -4.35 19.77 24.73
N PRO A 805 -5.68 19.55 24.89
CA PRO A 805 -6.19 18.21 25.18
C PRO A 805 -6.19 17.35 23.91
N GLU A 806 -5.35 16.33 23.90
CA GLU A 806 -5.33 15.27 22.87
C GLU A 806 -6.32 14.15 23.19
N THR A 807 -6.74 14.01 24.44
CA THR A 807 -7.64 12.93 24.89
C THR A 807 -8.84 13.45 25.67
N VAL A 808 -9.93 12.67 25.68
CA VAL A 808 -11.10 12.96 26.53
C VAL A 808 -10.73 12.91 28.02
N GLU A 809 -9.67 12.18 28.40
CA GLU A 809 -9.11 12.17 29.75
C GLU A 809 -8.50 13.54 30.11
N GLU A 810 -7.68 14.12 29.23
CA GLU A 810 -7.12 15.46 29.44
C GLU A 810 -8.22 16.53 29.52
N LEU A 811 -9.29 16.42 28.71
CA LEU A 811 -10.47 17.27 28.85
C LEU A 811 -11.16 17.15 30.21
N LYS A 812 -11.07 15.99 30.89
CA LYS A 812 -11.61 15.82 32.25
C LYS A 812 -10.69 16.43 33.31
N GLU A 813 -9.38 16.41 33.07
CA GLU A 813 -8.36 16.98 33.95
C GLU A 813 -8.39 18.51 33.97
N ILE A 814 -8.83 19.14 32.86
CA ILE A 814 -9.23 20.55 32.78
C ILE A 814 -10.54 20.75 33.58
N ARG A 815 -10.51 20.45 34.89
CA ARG A 815 -11.69 20.20 35.74
C ARG A 815 -12.34 21.47 36.28
N LYS A 816 -11.64 22.61 36.30
CA LYS A 816 -12.09 23.88 36.92
C LYS A 816 -12.63 24.84 35.86
N LYS A 817 -13.63 25.67 36.24
CA LYS A 817 -14.24 26.70 35.38
C LYS A 817 -13.18 27.57 34.69
N ASP A 818 -12.13 27.93 35.42
CA ASP A 818 -11.04 28.78 34.92
C ASP A 818 -10.22 28.10 33.82
N GLY A 819 -10.00 26.78 33.89
CA GLY A 819 -9.28 26.03 32.85
C GLY A 819 -10.07 25.91 31.54
N PHE A 820 -11.40 25.80 31.61
CA PHE A 820 -12.24 25.83 30.41
C PHE A 820 -12.37 27.23 29.80
N LYS A 821 -12.42 28.29 30.63
CA LYS A 821 -12.37 29.67 30.13
C LYS A 821 -11.08 29.96 29.38
N GLU A 822 -9.95 29.52 29.94
CA GLU A 822 -8.64 29.66 29.30
C GLU A 822 -8.56 28.87 27.98
N LEU A 823 -9.11 27.66 27.96
CA LEU A 823 -9.21 26.84 26.74
C LEU A 823 -10.02 27.54 25.64
N ILE A 824 -11.15 28.16 25.99
CA ILE A 824 -11.99 28.95 25.07
C ILE A 824 -11.21 30.16 24.54
N ALA A 825 -10.67 30.99 25.44
CA ALA A 825 -9.94 32.21 25.08
C ALA A 825 -8.77 31.91 24.15
N ARG A 826 -8.05 30.81 24.38
CA ARG A 826 -6.91 30.40 23.56
C ARG A 826 -7.33 29.94 22.17
N ASP A 827 -8.31 29.05 22.07
CA ASP A 827 -8.77 28.54 20.77
C ASP A 827 -9.37 29.65 19.92
N GLU A 828 -10.08 30.60 20.53
CA GLU A 828 -10.57 31.81 19.86
C GLU A 828 -9.45 32.75 19.42
N ALA A 829 -8.44 32.99 20.27
CA ALA A 829 -7.27 33.79 19.90
C ALA A 829 -6.50 33.16 18.72
N ARG A 830 -6.42 31.83 18.67
CA ARG A 830 -5.84 31.09 17.54
C ARG A 830 -6.63 31.28 16.25
N HIS A 831 -7.96 31.19 16.31
CA HIS A 831 -8.82 31.46 15.16
C HIS A 831 -8.66 32.90 14.68
N LYS A 832 -8.71 33.87 15.60
CA LYS A 832 -8.51 35.29 15.32
C LYS A 832 -7.18 35.54 14.60
N LYS A 833 -6.07 34.99 15.12
CA LYS A 833 -4.74 35.12 14.49
C LYS A 833 -4.69 34.57 13.06
N LYS A 834 -5.39 33.45 12.78
CA LYS A 834 -5.47 32.89 11.42
C LYS A 834 -6.32 33.75 10.50
N ILE A 835 -7.47 34.22 10.99
CA ILE A 835 -8.35 35.14 10.24
C ILE A 835 -7.59 36.42 9.90
N ASP A 836 -6.86 37.01 10.85
CA ASP A 836 -6.01 38.19 10.61
C ASP A 836 -4.97 37.92 9.51
N ALA A 837 -4.35 36.73 9.50
CA ALA A 837 -3.39 36.36 8.47
C ALA A 837 -4.05 36.26 7.08
N TYR A 838 -5.24 35.66 6.97
CA TYR A 838 -5.95 35.56 5.70
C TYR A 838 -6.45 36.92 5.20
N VAL A 839 -6.94 37.77 6.10
CA VAL A 839 -7.36 39.13 5.75
C VAL A 839 -6.18 39.94 5.21
N ASN A 840 -4.98 39.79 5.78
CA ASN A 840 -3.78 40.40 5.21
C ASN A 840 -3.47 39.88 3.80
N SER A 841 -3.59 38.58 3.55
CA SER A 841 -3.42 38.02 2.20
C SER A 841 -4.48 38.52 1.21
N VAL A 842 -5.73 38.69 1.65
CA VAL A 842 -6.81 39.29 0.83
C VAL A 842 -6.49 40.75 0.50
N LYS A 843 -6.00 41.53 1.48
CA LYS A 843 -5.60 42.93 1.30
C LYS A 843 -4.45 43.07 0.30
N GLU A 844 -3.44 42.21 0.40
CA GLU A 844 -2.32 42.17 -0.54
C GLU A 844 -2.79 41.87 -1.97
N LYS A 845 -3.69 40.88 -2.11
CA LYS A 845 -4.21 40.44 -3.41
C LYS A 845 -5.12 41.47 -4.08
N PHE A 846 -5.95 42.17 -3.32
CA PHE A 846 -6.93 43.14 -3.85
C PHE A 846 -6.48 44.60 -3.69
N SER A 847 -5.19 44.87 -3.86
CA SER A 847 -4.61 46.21 -3.73
C SER A 847 -5.09 47.21 -4.81
N ASP A 848 -5.52 46.74 -5.99
CA ASP A 848 -6.03 47.55 -7.11
C ASP A 848 -7.55 47.80 -7.06
N GLN A 849 -8.06 48.94 -7.58
CA GLN A 849 -9.50 49.37 -7.56
C GLN A 849 -10.49 48.49 -8.37
N GLN A 850 -10.24 47.19 -8.51
CA GLN A 850 -11.12 46.23 -9.17
C GLN A 850 -12.02 45.48 -8.18
N ARG A 851 -13.09 44.85 -8.70
CA ARG A 851 -13.98 43.94 -7.96
C ARG A 851 -13.19 42.72 -7.46
N GLY A 852 -13.33 42.39 -6.18
CA GLY A 852 -12.68 41.24 -5.54
C GLY A 852 -13.70 40.22 -5.04
N PHE A 853 -13.36 38.93 -5.11
CA PHE A 853 -14.22 37.82 -4.70
C PHE A 853 -13.49 36.98 -3.67
N VAL A 854 -14.04 36.85 -2.47
CA VAL A 854 -13.55 35.92 -1.46
C VAL A 854 -14.47 34.71 -1.46
N LEU A 855 -14.00 33.58 -1.98
CA LEU A 855 -14.81 32.36 -2.10
C LEU A 855 -14.56 31.45 -0.89
N VAL A 856 -15.52 31.33 0.01
CA VAL A 856 -15.46 30.47 1.20
C VAL A 856 -16.17 29.14 0.91
N GLY A 857 -15.41 28.16 0.45
CA GLY A 857 -15.86 26.80 0.17
C GLY A 857 -15.70 25.86 1.36
N GLY A 858 -16.35 24.69 1.31
CA GLY A 858 -16.28 23.68 2.36
C GLY A 858 -17.61 22.97 2.55
N PRO A 859 -17.66 21.84 3.26
CA PRO A 859 -18.88 21.03 3.31
C PRO A 859 -19.91 21.58 4.32
N THR A 860 -21.17 21.14 4.24
CA THR A 860 -22.26 21.62 5.13
C THR A 860 -21.87 21.49 6.60
N THR A 861 -22.22 22.47 7.43
CA THR A 861 -21.89 22.52 8.88
C THR A 861 -20.40 22.42 9.24
N SER A 862 -19.49 22.73 8.31
CA SER A 862 -18.07 22.92 8.62
C SER A 862 -17.74 24.23 9.34
N GLY A 863 -18.73 25.11 9.60
CA GLY A 863 -18.54 26.42 10.23
C GLY A 863 -18.21 27.55 9.26
N LYS A 864 -18.54 27.38 7.96
CA LYS A 864 -18.35 28.41 6.92
C LYS A 864 -19.03 29.73 7.25
N ILE A 865 -20.33 29.69 7.57
CA ILE A 865 -21.18 30.87 7.84
C ILE A 865 -20.52 31.81 8.83
N ALA A 866 -20.30 31.32 10.05
CA ALA A 866 -19.64 32.10 11.08
C ALA A 866 -18.20 32.53 10.69
N PHE A 867 -17.46 31.70 9.95
CA PHE A 867 -16.14 32.10 9.46
C PHE A 867 -16.19 33.22 8.40
N SER A 868 -17.14 33.14 7.47
CA SER A 868 -17.38 34.12 6.40
C SER A 868 -17.78 35.46 6.98
N GLU A 869 -18.66 35.48 7.98
CA GLU A 869 -19.05 36.68 8.72
C GLU A 869 -17.84 37.34 9.38
N ARG A 870 -17.02 36.56 10.11
CA ARG A 870 -15.82 37.09 10.76
C ARG A 870 -14.82 37.66 9.76
N ILE A 871 -14.62 37.00 8.62
CA ILE A 871 -13.77 37.54 7.55
C ILE A 871 -14.37 38.80 6.96
N ALA A 872 -15.68 38.83 6.69
CA ALA A 872 -16.35 39.99 6.11
C ALA A 872 -16.25 41.20 7.05
N ASP A 873 -16.55 41.04 8.35
CA ASP A 873 -16.46 42.11 9.35
C ASP A 873 -15.04 42.62 9.51
N LYS A 874 -14.06 41.71 9.51
CA LYS A 874 -12.65 42.07 9.61
C LYS A 874 -12.17 42.81 8.35
N LEU A 875 -12.62 42.41 7.16
CA LEU A 875 -12.37 43.14 5.91
C LEU A 875 -13.03 44.53 5.92
N ARG A 876 -14.27 44.65 6.39
CA ARG A 876 -14.96 45.97 6.55
C ARG A 876 -14.15 46.90 7.45
N SER A 877 -13.60 46.37 8.53
CA SER A 877 -12.79 47.14 9.48
C SER A 877 -11.43 47.54 8.91
N GLU A 878 -10.72 46.63 8.23
CA GLU A 878 -9.35 46.88 7.75
C GLU A 878 -9.26 47.49 6.34
N MET A 879 -10.36 47.48 5.58
CA MET A 879 -10.46 48.07 4.24
C MET A 879 -11.67 49.01 4.15
N PRO A 880 -11.77 50.08 4.98
CA PRO A 880 -12.96 50.95 5.03
C PRO A 880 -13.24 51.71 3.73
N SER A 881 -12.25 51.83 2.84
CA SER A 881 -12.41 52.40 1.50
C SER A 881 -13.08 51.46 0.51
N ARG A 882 -13.31 50.19 0.88
CA ARG A 882 -13.95 49.14 0.08
C ARG A 882 -15.27 48.77 0.72
N LYS A 883 -16.33 48.68 -0.09
CA LYS A 883 -17.57 48.06 0.35
C LYS A 883 -17.37 46.55 0.40
N VAL A 884 -17.79 45.89 1.47
CA VAL A 884 -17.71 44.42 1.62
C VAL A 884 -19.10 43.86 1.84
N THR A 885 -19.56 43.07 0.87
CA THR A 885 -20.86 42.43 0.88
C THR A 885 -20.67 40.92 1.05
N MET A 886 -21.58 40.28 1.78
CA MET A 886 -21.57 38.82 1.99
C MET A 886 -22.79 38.21 1.30
N LEU A 887 -22.60 37.05 0.69
CA LEU A 887 -23.64 36.27 0.05
C LEU A 887 -23.49 34.79 0.41
N ASP A 888 -24.53 34.22 1.00
CA ASP A 888 -24.68 32.77 1.12
C ASP A 888 -25.37 32.25 -0.14
N ILE A 889 -24.59 31.56 -0.98
CA ILE A 889 -25.12 31.05 -2.26
C ILE A 889 -25.97 29.79 -2.06
N ASP A 890 -25.76 29.04 -0.98
CA ASP A 890 -26.57 27.85 -0.70
C ASP A 890 -28.00 28.30 -0.31
N LEU A 891 -28.14 29.39 0.46
CA LEU A 891 -29.44 30.03 0.73
C LEU A 891 -30.10 30.58 -0.54
N TYR A 892 -29.33 31.17 -1.46
CA TYR A 892 -29.85 31.60 -2.76
C TYR A 892 -30.43 30.44 -3.56
N LEU A 893 -29.67 29.35 -3.67
CA LEU A 893 -30.06 28.16 -4.42
C LEU A 893 -31.24 27.43 -3.78
N ASP A 894 -31.32 27.41 -2.45
CA ASP A 894 -32.46 26.84 -1.74
C ASP A 894 -33.75 27.65 -1.99
N GLY A 895 -33.66 28.97 -2.15
CA GLY A 895 -34.79 29.80 -2.57
C GLY A 895 -35.25 29.61 -4.01
N LEU A 896 -34.36 29.14 -4.88
CA LEU A 896 -34.73 28.70 -6.23
C LEU A 896 -35.25 27.26 -6.26
N ALA A 897 -34.96 26.46 -5.23
CA ALA A 897 -35.31 25.04 -5.20
C ALA A 897 -36.84 24.80 -5.16
N GLU A 898 -37.64 25.78 -4.72
CA GLU A 898 -39.11 25.71 -4.81
C GLU A 898 -39.63 25.68 -6.27
N ASP A 899 -38.86 26.18 -7.25
CA ASP A 899 -39.19 26.15 -8.68
C ASP A 899 -38.44 25.05 -9.46
N MET A 900 -37.35 24.50 -8.91
CA MET A 900 -36.49 23.49 -9.59
C MET A 900 -36.85 22.04 -9.27
N ALA A 901 -37.66 21.79 -8.24
CA ALA A 901 -38.00 20.45 -7.76
C ALA A 901 -39.27 19.90 -8.44
N GLY A 902 -39.10 19.31 -9.63
CA GLY A 902 -40.03 18.28 -10.11
C GLY A 902 -39.78 16.95 -9.38
N PRO A 903 -40.81 16.10 -9.14
CA PRO A 903 -40.68 14.83 -8.41
C PRO A 903 -39.78 13.77 -9.09
N GLU A 904 -39.19 14.07 -10.25
CA GLU A 904 -38.42 13.12 -11.07
C GLU A 904 -36.90 13.41 -11.17
N TYR A 905 -36.39 14.47 -10.53
CA TYR A 905 -34.97 14.81 -10.67
C TYR A 905 -34.06 14.02 -9.73
N SER A 906 -33.00 13.44 -10.27
CA SER A 906 -31.92 12.84 -9.49
C SER A 906 -31.09 13.91 -8.75
N GLU A 907 -30.49 13.56 -7.62
CA GLU A 907 -29.60 14.44 -6.83
C GLU A 907 -28.42 15.00 -7.66
N GLU A 908 -27.91 14.24 -8.64
CA GLU A 908 -26.87 14.71 -9.56
C GLU A 908 -27.39 15.80 -10.52
N THR A 909 -28.66 15.70 -10.93
CA THR A 909 -29.30 16.73 -11.77
C THR A 909 -29.49 18.02 -10.98
N ILE A 910 -29.91 17.92 -9.72
CA ILE A 910 -30.05 19.07 -8.82
C ILE A 910 -28.69 19.75 -8.62
N TYR A 911 -27.63 18.98 -8.39
CA TYR A 911 -26.27 19.49 -8.27
C TYR A 911 -25.82 20.27 -9.51
N ARG A 912 -25.99 19.71 -10.72
CA ARG A 912 -25.58 20.38 -11.97
C ARG A 912 -26.33 21.69 -12.17
N LYS A 913 -27.64 21.70 -11.93
CA LYS A 913 -28.45 22.92 -12.02
C LYS A 913 -27.99 23.97 -11.01
N ARG A 914 -27.72 23.58 -9.76
CA ARG A 914 -27.18 24.48 -8.71
C ARG A 914 -25.84 25.10 -9.12
N LEU A 915 -24.95 24.30 -9.72
CA LEU A 915 -23.66 24.78 -10.23
C LEU A 915 -23.83 25.75 -11.41
N GLU A 916 -24.66 25.40 -12.40
CA GLU A 916 -24.96 26.26 -13.57
C GLU A 916 -25.54 27.61 -13.13
N GLU A 917 -26.44 27.58 -12.16
CA GLU A 917 -27.08 28.76 -11.61
C GLU A 917 -26.12 29.63 -10.79
N THR A 918 -25.19 29.00 -10.06
CA THR A 918 -24.09 29.68 -9.37
C THR A 918 -23.17 30.41 -10.36
N VAL A 919 -22.79 29.72 -11.44
CA VAL A 919 -22.00 30.29 -12.55
C VAL A 919 -22.72 31.50 -13.16
N ARG A 920 -24.04 31.36 -13.43
CA ARG A 920 -24.88 32.43 -13.99
C ARG A 920 -24.88 33.66 -13.08
N LEU A 921 -25.24 33.49 -11.81
CA LEU A 921 -25.31 34.57 -10.83
C LEU A 921 -23.98 35.33 -10.73
N MET A 922 -22.87 34.60 -10.62
CA MET A 922 -21.55 35.23 -10.50
C MET A 922 -21.16 36.02 -11.74
N LYS A 923 -21.53 35.56 -12.94
CA LYS A 923 -21.31 36.30 -14.18
C LYS A 923 -22.10 37.60 -14.25
N GLU A 924 -23.37 37.58 -13.87
CA GLU A 924 -24.20 38.79 -13.87
C GLU A 924 -23.69 39.86 -12.90
N LEU A 925 -23.32 39.45 -11.66
CA LEU A 925 -22.73 40.33 -10.66
C LEU A 925 -21.40 40.93 -11.15
N LEU A 926 -20.58 40.14 -11.84
CA LEU A 926 -19.31 40.59 -12.40
C LEU A 926 -19.43 41.61 -13.51
N GLU A 927 -20.47 41.51 -14.32
CA GLU A 927 -20.79 42.48 -15.36
C GLU A 927 -21.41 43.77 -14.76
N GLY A 928 -21.66 43.79 -13.45
CA GLY A 928 -22.28 44.91 -12.75
C GLY A 928 -23.79 45.02 -12.99
N ARG A 929 -24.42 43.94 -13.43
CA ARG A 929 -25.88 43.85 -13.57
C ARG A 929 -26.51 43.72 -12.17
N GLU A 930 -27.70 44.28 -12.03
CA GLU A 930 -28.53 44.09 -10.86
C GLU A 930 -29.25 42.73 -10.99
N THR A 931 -28.92 41.79 -10.12
CA THR A 931 -29.46 40.42 -10.15
C THR A 931 -30.33 40.15 -8.93
N GLY A 932 -31.44 39.44 -9.13
CA GLY A 932 -32.29 38.98 -8.03
C GLY A 932 -31.56 37.92 -7.22
N ILE A 933 -31.53 38.09 -5.89
CA ILE A 933 -31.01 37.11 -4.96
C ILE A 933 -32.05 36.79 -3.89
N TYR A 934 -31.81 35.72 -3.14
CA TYR A 934 -32.56 35.43 -1.93
C TYR A 934 -31.66 35.68 -0.73
N VAL A 935 -32.21 36.36 0.26
CA VAL A 935 -31.55 36.65 1.53
C VAL A 935 -32.49 36.31 2.67
N MET A 936 -31.93 35.89 3.79
CA MET A 936 -32.70 35.66 5.01
C MET A 936 -32.92 37.00 5.73
N LYS A 937 -34.19 37.37 5.94
CA LYS A 937 -34.61 38.52 6.77
C LYS A 937 -35.66 38.05 7.77
N ASP A 938 -35.43 38.31 9.06
CA ASP A 938 -36.32 37.89 10.16
C ASP A 938 -36.68 36.38 10.16
N GLY A 939 -35.72 35.53 9.78
CA GLY A 939 -35.93 34.08 9.69
C GLY A 939 -36.76 33.62 8.49
N ARG A 940 -37.06 34.51 7.53
CA ARG A 940 -37.77 34.19 6.28
C ARG A 940 -36.91 34.50 5.06
N LEU A 941 -36.98 33.61 4.07
CA LEU A 941 -36.31 33.82 2.81
C LEU A 941 -37.08 34.85 1.98
N THR A 942 -36.42 35.95 1.62
CA THR A 942 -37.04 37.08 0.91
C THR A 942 -36.25 37.35 -0.36
N ARG A 943 -36.95 37.66 -1.47
CA ARG A 943 -36.31 38.13 -2.70
C ARG A 943 -35.78 39.54 -2.50
N ASP A 944 -34.53 39.75 -2.90
CA ASP A 944 -33.86 41.04 -2.89
C ASP A 944 -33.07 41.22 -4.18
N LYS A 945 -32.41 42.36 -4.35
CA LYS A 945 -31.56 42.64 -5.50
C LYS A 945 -30.15 42.97 -5.07
N LEU A 946 -29.18 42.43 -5.79
CA LEU A 946 -27.76 42.67 -5.56
C LEU A 946 -27.11 43.21 -6.83
N LYS A 947 -26.34 44.29 -6.67
CA LYS A 947 -25.49 44.87 -7.71
C LYS A 947 -24.12 45.13 -7.12
N LEU A 948 -23.07 44.65 -7.79
CA LEU A 948 -21.68 44.76 -7.33
C LEU A 948 -20.99 46.00 -7.92
N GLU A 949 -20.64 46.95 -7.06
CA GLU A 949 -19.92 48.17 -7.46
C GLU A 949 -18.45 47.88 -7.84
N LYS A 950 -17.81 48.77 -8.60
CA LYS A 950 -16.44 48.53 -9.13
C LYS A 950 -15.38 48.36 -8.03
N ASN A 951 -15.59 48.96 -6.85
CA ASN A 951 -14.66 48.95 -5.72
C ASN A 951 -15.15 48.07 -4.55
N GLU A 952 -15.96 47.06 -4.84
CA GLU A 952 -16.61 46.19 -3.85
C GLU A 952 -15.95 44.81 -3.78
N ILE A 953 -15.84 44.27 -2.57
CA ILE A 953 -15.41 42.89 -2.30
C ILE A 953 -16.66 42.08 -1.95
N LEU A 954 -16.89 41.00 -2.69
CA LEU A 954 -17.97 40.06 -2.41
C LEU A 954 -17.41 38.81 -1.74
N VAL A 955 -17.78 38.59 -0.48
CA VAL A 955 -17.52 37.34 0.24
C VAL A 955 -18.67 36.39 -0.07
N ILE A 956 -18.39 35.31 -0.80
CA ILE A 956 -19.39 34.31 -1.18
C ILE A 956 -19.08 33.03 -0.42
N GLU A 957 -20.08 32.46 0.24
CA GLU A 957 -19.96 31.13 0.82
C GLU A 957 -20.92 30.13 0.21
N GLY A 958 -20.47 28.88 0.10
CA GLY A 958 -21.30 27.79 -0.38
C GLY A 958 -20.57 26.46 -0.51
N ASN A 959 -21.34 25.39 -0.64
CA ASN A 959 -20.84 24.02 -0.68
C ASN A 959 -20.11 23.65 -1.99
N TYR A 960 -20.43 24.33 -3.09
CA TYR A 960 -19.95 23.97 -4.44
C TYR A 960 -19.02 25.01 -5.06
N LEU A 961 -18.50 25.92 -4.23
CA LEU A 961 -17.49 26.88 -4.66
C LEU A 961 -16.16 26.17 -4.96
N GLN A 962 -15.30 26.82 -5.73
CA GLN A 962 -13.92 26.36 -6.01
C GLN A 962 -13.82 25.09 -6.87
N THR A 963 -14.87 24.72 -7.61
CA THR A 963 -14.78 23.66 -8.62
C THR A 963 -13.94 24.13 -9.82
N PRO A 964 -13.29 23.21 -10.56
CA PRO A 964 -12.56 23.56 -11.78
C PRO A 964 -13.41 24.35 -12.77
N GLU A 965 -14.70 24.02 -12.91
CA GLU A 965 -15.65 24.71 -13.78
C GLU A 965 -15.87 26.18 -13.37
N MET A 966 -15.81 26.49 -12.07
CA MET A 966 -15.85 27.84 -11.53
C MET A 966 -14.53 28.61 -11.72
N LEU A 967 -13.40 27.91 -11.81
CA LEU A 967 -12.05 28.48 -11.80
C LEU A 967 -11.32 28.44 -13.16
N ASP A 968 -11.85 27.72 -14.17
CA ASP A 968 -11.23 27.54 -15.49
C ASP A 968 -11.34 28.81 -16.35
N LYS A 969 -10.19 29.21 -16.93
CA LYS A 969 -10.02 30.34 -17.85
C LYS A 969 -10.78 30.18 -19.17
N LYS A 970 -11.28 28.97 -19.50
CA LYS A 970 -12.05 28.71 -20.73
C LYS A 970 -13.55 29.02 -20.62
N ILE A 971 -14.12 28.95 -19.42
CA ILE A 971 -15.55 29.25 -19.16
C ILE A 971 -15.70 30.61 -18.43
N GLY A 972 -14.64 31.07 -17.75
CA GLY A 972 -14.30 32.50 -17.64
C GLY A 972 -15.34 33.40 -16.99
N VAL A 973 -15.77 33.07 -15.76
CA VAL A 973 -16.54 34.02 -14.94
C VAL A 973 -15.58 35.03 -14.30
N LEU A 974 -14.50 34.57 -13.65
CA LEU A 974 -13.57 35.40 -12.89
C LEU A 974 -12.11 35.29 -13.39
N LYS A 975 -11.35 36.40 -13.38
CA LYS A 975 -9.89 36.36 -13.57
C LYS A 975 -9.21 35.97 -12.25
N GLY A 976 -8.15 35.15 -12.30
CA GLY A 976 -7.45 34.65 -11.10
C GLY A 976 -6.90 35.73 -10.15
N GLU A 977 -6.69 36.95 -10.64
CA GLU A 977 -6.29 38.12 -9.84
C GLU A 977 -7.44 38.69 -9.00
N GLN A 978 -8.69 38.40 -9.36
CA GLN A 978 -9.90 38.90 -8.70
C GLN A 978 -10.48 37.92 -7.66
N ILE A 979 -9.86 36.77 -7.42
CA ILE A 979 -10.37 35.72 -6.53
C ILE A 979 -9.40 35.43 -5.40
N PHE A 980 -9.88 35.32 -4.17
CA PHE A 980 -9.19 34.68 -3.06
C PHE A 980 -10.04 33.54 -2.51
N SER A 981 -9.58 32.29 -2.62
CA SER A 981 -10.36 31.11 -2.25
C SER A 981 -9.93 30.53 -0.90
N ILE A 982 -10.89 30.28 -0.02
CA ILE A 982 -10.69 29.72 1.33
C ILE A 982 -11.51 28.45 1.47
N PHE A 983 -10.89 27.33 1.81
CA PHE A 983 -11.62 26.09 2.13
C PHE A 983 -11.71 25.86 3.64
N VAL A 984 -12.93 25.79 4.16
CA VAL A 984 -13.20 25.60 5.59
C VAL A 984 -13.61 24.16 5.85
N ASN A 985 -12.83 23.47 6.69
CA ASN A 985 -13.12 22.10 7.12
C ASN A 985 -13.07 21.99 8.65
N THR A 986 -13.62 20.92 9.19
CA THR A 986 -13.51 20.58 10.61
C THR A 986 -12.61 19.35 10.75
N ALA A 987 -11.42 19.50 11.32
CA ALA A 987 -10.46 18.41 11.53
C ALA A 987 -10.11 18.29 13.03
N PRO A 988 -10.87 17.49 13.81
CA PRO A 988 -10.63 17.30 15.23
C PRO A 988 -9.34 16.53 15.51
N SER A 989 -8.56 17.00 16.51
CA SER A 989 -7.36 16.31 17.01
C SER A 989 -7.64 15.43 18.24
N LEU A 990 -8.86 15.45 18.78
CA LEU A 990 -9.24 14.78 20.02
C LEU A 990 -9.45 13.27 19.85
N LYS A 991 -8.90 12.50 20.78
CA LYS A 991 -9.05 11.04 20.87
C LYS A 991 -10.03 10.68 21.98
N LEU A 992 -11.07 9.93 21.64
CA LEU A 992 -12.04 9.36 22.58
C LEU A 992 -11.45 8.19 23.39
N ALA A 993 -10.42 7.54 22.85
CA ALA A 993 -9.58 6.52 23.51
C ALA A 993 -8.25 6.40 22.75
N LYS A 994 -7.26 5.69 23.32
CA LYS A 994 -5.90 5.49 22.74
C LYS A 994 -5.87 5.15 21.24
N ASN A 995 -6.89 4.45 20.74
CA ASN A 995 -7.04 4.05 19.32
C ASN A 995 -8.40 4.46 18.71
N ARG A 996 -9.06 5.51 19.22
CA ARG A 996 -10.36 5.95 18.70
C ARG A 996 -10.39 7.48 18.55
N PRO A 997 -10.07 8.03 17.37
CA PRO A 997 -10.19 9.47 17.12
C PRO A 997 -11.67 9.88 17.05
N LEU A 998 -11.96 11.13 17.45
CA LEU A 998 -13.19 11.81 17.02
C LEU A 998 -13.01 12.18 15.55
N THR A 999 -13.99 11.91 14.69
CA THR A 999 -13.86 12.22 13.25
C THR A 999 -14.54 13.54 12.89
N SER A 1000 -14.11 14.13 11.76
CA SER A 1000 -14.78 15.29 11.15
C SER A 1000 -16.28 15.05 10.94
N LEU A 1001 -16.62 13.86 10.45
CA LEU A 1001 -18.01 13.47 10.17
C LEU A 1001 -18.85 13.38 11.43
N ASP A 1002 -18.31 12.82 12.51
CA ASP A 1002 -19.03 12.72 13.79
C ASP A 1002 -19.40 14.12 14.31
N LEU A 1003 -18.43 15.02 14.28
CA LEU A 1003 -18.59 16.37 14.80
C LEU A 1003 -19.51 17.21 13.92
N ARG A 1004 -19.34 17.16 12.59
CA ARG A 1004 -20.23 17.83 11.64
C ARG A 1004 -21.65 17.30 11.72
N PHE A 1005 -21.85 16.00 11.95
CA PHE A 1005 -23.18 15.44 12.13
C PHE A 1005 -23.87 16.01 13.37
N MET A 1006 -23.12 16.15 14.47
CA MET A 1006 -23.63 16.77 15.68
C MET A 1006 -23.98 18.25 15.47
N ARG A 1007 -23.11 19.01 14.79
CA ARG A 1007 -23.39 20.40 14.39
C ARG A 1007 -24.64 20.47 13.49
N HIS A 1008 -24.75 19.59 12.51
CA HIS A 1008 -25.87 19.54 11.56
C HIS A 1008 -27.22 19.31 12.23
N ILE A 1009 -27.31 18.34 13.15
CA ILE A 1009 -28.53 18.11 13.93
C ILE A 1009 -28.91 19.37 14.73
N LEU A 1010 -27.94 20.00 15.40
CA LEU A 1010 -28.20 21.20 16.20
C LEU A 1010 -28.64 22.40 15.36
N THR A 1011 -27.94 22.68 14.25
CA THR A 1011 -28.26 23.77 13.34
C THR A 1011 -29.66 23.62 12.76
N PHE A 1012 -30.00 22.45 12.21
CA PHE A 1012 -31.29 22.27 11.53
C PHE A 1012 -32.47 22.11 12.48
N THR A 1013 -32.28 21.49 13.65
CA THR A 1013 -33.34 21.43 14.66
C THR A 1013 -33.51 22.78 15.38
N GLY A 1014 -32.43 23.48 15.69
CA GLY A 1014 -32.47 24.73 16.45
C GLY A 1014 -32.87 25.94 15.61
N ILE A 1015 -32.15 26.20 14.50
CA ILE A 1015 -32.32 27.40 13.68
C ILE A 1015 -33.49 27.25 12.72
N PHE A 1016 -33.59 26.10 12.05
CA PHE A 1016 -34.60 25.86 11.01
C PHE A 1016 -35.84 25.11 11.50
N ASN A 1017 -35.93 24.83 12.81
CA ASN A 1017 -37.05 24.11 13.45
C ASN A 1017 -37.44 22.79 12.72
N LYS A 1018 -36.46 22.09 12.14
CA LYS A 1018 -36.69 20.83 11.42
C LYS A 1018 -36.68 19.64 12.36
N ASP A 1019 -37.43 18.60 11.99
CA ASP A 1019 -37.50 17.36 12.76
C ASP A 1019 -36.11 16.67 12.84
N PRO A 1020 -35.59 16.36 14.04
CA PRO A 1020 -34.29 15.71 14.20
C PRO A 1020 -34.17 14.35 13.50
N LEU A 1021 -35.24 13.55 13.48
CA LEU A 1021 -35.21 12.22 12.89
C LEU A 1021 -35.15 12.31 11.36
N GLU A 1022 -35.87 13.24 10.76
CA GLU A 1022 -35.77 13.54 9.33
C GLU A 1022 -34.33 13.98 8.93
N ILE A 1023 -33.70 14.85 9.73
CA ILE A 1023 -32.31 15.27 9.51
C ILE A 1023 -31.35 14.07 9.55
N ILE A 1024 -31.53 13.19 10.55
CA ILE A 1024 -30.69 11.99 10.72
C ILE A 1024 -30.83 11.04 9.52
N ARG A 1025 -32.04 10.88 8.97
CA ARG A 1025 -32.30 10.05 7.79
C ARG A 1025 -31.58 10.55 6.54
N LYS A 1026 -31.50 11.87 6.36
CA LYS A 1026 -30.87 12.51 5.20
C LYS A 1026 -29.35 12.60 5.29
N TRP A 1027 -28.75 12.33 6.45
CA TRP A 1027 -27.30 12.50 6.68
C TRP A 1027 -26.42 11.65 5.76
N SER A 1028 -26.84 10.43 5.39
CA SER A 1028 -26.06 9.58 4.48
C SER A 1028 -25.93 10.21 3.10
N THR A 1029 -27.01 10.79 2.59
CA THR A 1029 -27.05 11.47 1.29
C THR A 1029 -26.18 12.71 1.32
N GLU A 1030 -26.30 13.54 2.36
CA GLU A 1030 -25.50 14.74 2.54
C GLU A 1030 -23.99 14.43 2.60
N ARG A 1031 -23.63 13.35 3.29
CA ARG A 1031 -22.25 12.85 3.35
C ARG A 1031 -21.73 12.44 1.97
N GLU A 1032 -22.52 11.70 1.22
CA GLU A 1032 -22.14 11.23 -0.12
C GLU A 1032 -21.92 12.39 -1.08
N LEU A 1033 -22.84 13.37 -1.08
CA LEU A 1033 -22.74 14.58 -1.90
C LEU A 1033 -21.51 15.41 -1.51
N SER A 1034 -21.26 15.61 -0.21
CA SER A 1034 -20.07 16.31 0.29
C SER A 1034 -18.78 15.64 -0.20
N LEU A 1035 -18.69 14.31 -0.17
CA LEU A 1035 -17.52 13.55 -0.61
C LEU A 1035 -17.30 13.63 -2.12
N LYS A 1036 -18.38 13.58 -2.90
CA LYS A 1036 -18.32 13.60 -4.37
C LYS A 1036 -18.00 14.98 -4.92
N TYR A 1037 -18.58 16.03 -4.32
CA TYR A 1037 -18.60 17.36 -4.94
C TYR A 1037 -17.88 18.45 -4.16
N THR A 1038 -17.91 18.41 -2.83
CA THR A 1038 -17.37 19.51 -2.02
C THR A 1038 -15.93 19.25 -1.58
N TYR A 1039 -15.65 18.10 -0.96
CA TYR A 1039 -14.31 17.78 -0.48
C TYR A 1039 -13.24 17.90 -1.57
N PRO A 1040 -13.44 17.46 -2.83
CA PRO A 1040 -12.41 17.57 -3.87
C PRO A 1040 -11.99 19.00 -4.23
N THR A 1041 -12.79 20.02 -3.89
CA THR A 1041 -12.54 21.43 -4.22
C THR A 1041 -11.45 22.07 -3.36
N TRP A 1042 -11.14 21.49 -2.19
CA TRP A 1042 -10.16 22.02 -1.24
C TRP A 1042 -8.78 22.29 -1.83
N LYS A 1043 -8.35 21.48 -2.80
CA LYS A 1043 -7.07 21.59 -3.51
C LYS A 1043 -6.97 22.85 -4.38
N ASN A 1044 -8.11 23.46 -4.69
CA ASN A 1044 -8.21 24.66 -5.49
C ASN A 1044 -8.33 25.93 -4.62
N ALA A 1045 -8.30 25.79 -3.29
CA ALA A 1045 -8.29 26.92 -2.38
C ALA A 1045 -6.89 27.51 -2.22
N ASP A 1046 -6.78 28.84 -2.17
CA ASP A 1046 -5.54 29.54 -1.84
C ASP A 1046 -5.09 29.21 -0.41
N VAL A 1047 -6.04 29.07 0.52
CA VAL A 1047 -5.79 28.71 1.92
C VAL A 1047 -6.87 27.79 2.48
N THR A 1048 -6.51 27.01 3.51
CA THR A 1048 -7.46 26.14 4.23
C THR A 1048 -7.57 26.55 5.71
N PHE A 1049 -8.79 26.50 6.25
CA PHE A 1049 -9.08 26.82 7.64
C PHE A 1049 -9.72 25.63 8.37
N ASN A 1050 -9.14 25.26 9.51
CA ASN A 1050 -9.69 24.24 10.40
C ASN A 1050 -10.57 24.92 11.46
N SER A 1051 -11.88 24.70 11.42
CA SER A 1051 -12.88 25.26 12.35
C SER A 1051 -13.06 24.49 13.65
N TYR A 1052 -12.25 23.46 13.90
CA TYR A 1052 -12.31 22.64 15.10
C TYR A 1052 -11.91 23.42 16.35
N LEU A 1053 -12.74 23.34 17.40
CA LEU A 1053 -12.52 23.97 18.70
C LEU A 1053 -12.42 22.88 19.76
N SER A 1054 -11.31 22.81 20.49
CA SER A 1054 -11.03 21.74 21.44
C SER A 1054 -12.03 21.66 22.60
N TYR A 1055 -12.72 22.76 22.89
CA TYR A 1055 -13.76 22.83 23.91
C TYR A 1055 -15.18 22.50 23.41
N GLU A 1056 -15.39 22.27 22.11
CA GLU A 1056 -16.74 22.21 21.54
C GLU A 1056 -17.53 20.98 21.97
N LEU A 1057 -16.89 19.82 22.09
CA LEU A 1057 -17.59 18.57 22.39
C LEU A 1057 -18.28 18.58 23.78
N PRO A 1058 -17.64 19.10 24.85
CA PRO A 1058 -18.31 19.40 26.12
C PRO A 1058 -19.52 20.32 26.02
N VAL A 1059 -19.46 21.35 25.16
CA VAL A 1059 -20.54 22.35 24.99
C VAL A 1059 -21.70 21.76 24.19
N LEU A 1060 -21.43 21.17 23.01
CA LEU A 1060 -22.43 20.57 22.13
C LEU A 1060 -23.24 19.47 22.86
N LYS A 1061 -22.60 18.75 23.78
CA LYS A 1061 -23.24 17.69 24.58
C LYS A 1061 -24.48 18.18 25.34
N LEU A 1062 -24.49 19.41 25.85
CA LEU A 1062 -25.62 19.96 26.60
C LEU A 1062 -26.89 19.99 25.74
N TYR A 1063 -26.75 20.46 24.51
CA TYR A 1063 -27.85 20.73 23.60
C TYR A 1063 -28.25 19.49 22.79
N ILE A 1064 -27.28 18.70 22.34
CA ILE A 1064 -27.59 17.61 21.41
C ILE A 1064 -28.11 16.35 22.12
N LYS A 1065 -27.68 16.09 23.36
CA LYS A 1065 -28.05 14.86 24.07
C LYS A 1065 -29.56 14.73 24.30
N PRO A 1066 -30.31 15.78 24.71
CA PRO A 1066 -31.77 15.72 24.78
C PRO A 1066 -32.43 15.43 23.42
N ILE A 1067 -31.95 16.07 22.35
CA ILE A 1067 -32.47 15.90 20.98
C ILE A 1067 -32.29 14.46 20.51
N LEU A 1068 -31.07 13.91 20.64
CA LEU A 1068 -30.79 12.52 20.28
C LEU A 1068 -31.62 11.52 21.08
N LYS A 1069 -31.89 11.79 22.37
CA LYS A 1069 -32.76 10.93 23.18
C LYS A 1069 -34.21 10.96 22.70
N ARG A 1070 -34.71 12.12 22.25
CA ARG A 1070 -36.05 12.25 21.66
C ARG A 1070 -36.13 11.49 20.34
N ALA A 1071 -35.21 11.78 19.41
CA ALA A 1071 -35.13 11.10 18.12
C ALA A 1071 -34.98 9.57 18.26
N LEU A 1072 -34.25 9.10 19.29
CA LEU A 1072 -34.13 7.67 19.55
C LEU A 1072 -35.45 7.02 19.95
N ARG A 1073 -36.33 7.73 20.68
CA ARG A 1073 -37.65 7.22 21.05
C ARG A 1073 -38.56 7.13 19.83
N GLU A 1074 -38.56 8.17 19.01
CA GLU A 1074 -39.33 8.24 17.75
C GLU A 1074 -38.87 7.15 16.77
N ALA A 1075 -37.57 7.04 16.50
CA ALA A 1075 -37.01 6.02 15.62
C ALA A 1075 -37.31 4.58 16.10
N ARG A 1076 -37.35 4.36 17.42
CA ARG A 1076 -37.77 3.07 18.01
C ARG A 1076 -39.25 2.78 17.79
N GLY A 1077 -40.11 3.79 17.93
CA GLY A 1077 -41.54 3.68 17.61
C GLY A 1077 -41.76 3.29 16.14
N GLU A 1078 -40.98 3.89 15.24
CA GLU A 1078 -41.05 3.65 13.78
C GLU A 1078 -40.25 2.43 13.29
N ARG A 1079 -39.51 1.75 14.18
CA ARG A 1079 -38.61 0.62 13.86
C ARG A 1079 -37.53 0.95 12.81
N ASP A 1080 -37.09 2.22 12.75
CA ASP A 1080 -36.04 2.70 11.84
C ASP A 1080 -34.64 2.33 12.36
N GLN A 1081 -34.14 1.15 11.96
CA GLN A 1081 -32.86 0.62 12.44
C GLN A 1081 -31.66 1.46 12.01
N VAL A 1082 -31.72 2.10 10.85
CA VAL A 1082 -30.63 2.93 10.31
C VAL A 1082 -30.43 4.14 11.22
N SER A 1083 -31.51 4.87 11.51
CA SER A 1083 -31.49 6.02 12.40
C SER A 1083 -31.13 5.63 13.84
N ILE A 1084 -31.66 4.51 14.34
CA ILE A 1084 -31.31 3.99 15.68
C ILE A 1084 -29.79 3.78 15.83
N LYS A 1085 -29.14 3.17 14.83
CA LYS A 1085 -27.69 2.90 14.83
C LYS A 1085 -26.89 4.21 14.84
N ALA A 1086 -27.27 5.16 13.99
CA ALA A 1086 -26.64 6.48 13.91
C ALA A 1086 -26.74 7.24 15.25
N ILE A 1087 -27.92 7.27 15.86
CA ILE A 1087 -28.17 7.94 17.14
C ILE A 1087 -27.38 7.28 18.28
N LYS A 1088 -27.36 5.94 18.34
CA LYS A 1088 -26.59 5.20 19.36
C LYS A 1088 -25.09 5.49 19.26
N HIS A 1089 -24.55 5.62 18.04
CA HIS A 1089 -23.14 5.97 17.83
C HIS A 1089 -22.81 7.36 18.38
N LEU A 1090 -23.62 8.38 18.07
CA LEU A 1090 -23.43 9.73 18.62
C LEU A 1090 -23.55 9.75 20.15
N LEU A 1091 -24.54 9.05 20.71
CA LEU A 1091 -24.69 8.92 22.17
C LEU A 1091 -23.48 8.21 22.81
N LEU A 1092 -22.83 7.29 22.11
CA LEU A 1092 -21.62 6.61 22.55
C LEU A 1092 -20.40 7.53 22.52
N ILE A 1093 -20.27 8.42 21.53
CA ILE A 1093 -19.21 9.45 21.49
C ILE A 1093 -19.33 10.38 22.69
N LEU A 1094 -20.57 10.79 23.01
CA LEU A 1094 -20.85 11.65 24.16
C LEU A 1094 -20.69 10.92 25.50
N LYS A 1095 -20.48 9.60 25.51
CA LYS A 1095 -20.30 8.79 26.73
C LYS A 1095 -18.88 9.01 27.26
N GLY A 1096 -18.77 9.67 28.42
CA GLY A 1096 -17.49 9.96 29.08
C GLY A 1096 -17.05 11.42 28.98
N VAL A 1097 -17.61 12.20 28.04
CA VAL A 1097 -17.46 13.66 27.99
C VAL A 1097 -18.30 14.30 29.10
N ARG A 1098 -17.77 15.21 29.91
CA ARG A 1098 -18.62 15.97 30.86
C ARG A 1098 -19.21 17.17 30.12
N ALA A 1099 -20.51 17.40 30.29
CA ALA A 1099 -21.15 18.58 29.71
C ALA A 1099 -20.81 19.80 30.58
N VAL A 1100 -20.49 20.92 29.95
CA VAL A 1100 -20.08 22.16 30.65
C VAL A 1100 -20.84 23.33 30.03
N ASP A 1101 -21.55 24.09 30.87
CA ASP A 1101 -22.24 25.31 30.44
C ASP A 1101 -21.30 26.49 30.57
N MET A 1102 -20.70 26.86 29.44
CA MET A 1102 -19.83 28.03 29.29
C MET A 1102 -20.45 29.02 28.30
N SER A 1103 -21.76 28.95 28.08
CA SER A 1103 -22.45 29.78 27.09
C SER A 1103 -22.09 31.26 27.26
N GLY A 1104 -22.13 31.80 28.47
CA GLY A 1104 -21.74 33.20 28.74
C GLY A 1104 -20.25 33.53 28.60
N ASP A 1105 -19.37 32.54 28.43
CA ASP A 1105 -17.91 32.73 28.27
C ASP A 1105 -17.44 32.54 26.81
N ILE A 1106 -18.31 32.02 25.93
CA ILE A 1106 -18.05 31.87 24.50
C ILE A 1106 -18.36 33.20 23.81
N PRO A 1107 -17.38 33.82 23.12
CA PRO A 1107 -17.60 35.07 22.37
C PRO A 1107 -18.77 34.95 21.40
N ASP A 1108 -19.52 36.04 21.22
CA ASP A 1108 -20.67 36.08 20.32
C ASP A 1108 -20.26 35.83 18.86
N ASP A 1109 -19.02 36.17 18.48
CA ASP A 1109 -18.43 35.91 17.15
C ASP A 1109 -17.72 34.54 17.04
N SER A 1110 -17.85 33.65 18.05
CA SER A 1110 -17.26 32.32 17.98
C SER A 1110 -17.94 31.47 16.91
N ILE A 1111 -17.17 30.62 16.23
CA ILE A 1111 -17.68 29.71 15.17
C ILE A 1111 -18.68 28.67 15.71
N ILE A 1112 -18.68 28.42 17.02
CA ILE A 1112 -19.62 27.47 17.65
C ILE A 1112 -20.98 28.11 18.01
N ARG A 1113 -21.06 29.45 18.05
CA ARG A 1113 -22.33 30.17 18.19
C ARG A 1113 -23.09 30.06 16.88
#